data_AF-A0A4V2B242-F1
#
_entry.id   AF-A0A4V2B242-F1
#
_cell.length_a   1.000
_cell.length_b   1.000
_cell.length_c   1.000
_cell.angle_alpha   90.00
_cell.angle_beta   90.00
_cell.angle_gamma   90.00
#
_symmetry.space_group_name_H-M   'P 1'
#
loop_
_entity.id
_entity.type
_entity.pdbx_description
1 polymer ?
#
loop_
_entity_poly.entity_id
_entity_poly.type
_entity_poly.pdbx_seq_one_letter_code
_entity_poly.pdbx_strand_id
1 'polypeptide(L)'
;MELVSPSSGTLPRSWATAKIRILNSTDSAACDPTNSSTATNLGFGGRSGSLYLICSLKQLNRVRNNLALNYRVVTDLDLDPSLDSDADVVGDQAFVPITGNFTGTFDGNERILKNFRFTQAVTSTTPTALFSSIGGSSSIFVSGINLIDARLKSTFSGGEMSGIVGTISNVISTLEDNHFAGLIQSTGSGSSSGGIFNKSVSVPATTLNRNFSTGQIVSDGGAGGIFVGLATDGSAANLSYAYSTVNVTSGGGSIGGLVGQTGAGVTCRNCSQRIRNSHSSGLIYMAGGEVAGGLVGTADAYDGVDFSIEDSYSSADVYNGHATGGLIGLLYCDTPGTVDCGLTRVHSSGFVHSNTSGGFVGGLVGYLGFPAAITVSDSYSSSVVTGSGSVNSLAGFIGKTENQAHGATPHLVIDHCYATGNVSADSGANIPTGSFINDLRAQGAGASVIIRDSYATGNANSGSGSSSSAFIGSLSTNGGSTAQILRVHSTGSASAGYVTGGIIGYLAPSNDSTIELKDSYSTSAITVVHENGGGLVGYLELSQNNTSVTMSNNYHSTGLIRSTTSNSVGGLFGAIRIRNASNLALDISNSFATGNITTATGGAGGISSGIECTGTGTAKTAHFSKLYYSGTITSNNTGGFSNFTVAQAGCNIQIDNSYSTGTVDGSNTGGFVSYAEATGGGIYGINKVYSTVHLIGPSATGLGFFSGVTPVDSYWLKDTGINSGSTDDGNQHDAVWMQNSANYSGWVFSPVMGAPWIIAPGAFPTLQ
;
A
#
# COMPACT_ATOMS: atom_id res chain seq x y z
N MET A 1 23.54 -14.09 -1.50
CA MET A 1 24.14 -13.17 -2.46
C MET A 1 24.36 -13.92 -3.76
N GLU A 2 23.30 -13.98 -4.57
CA GLU A 2 23.33 -14.31 -5.99
C GLU A 2 22.55 -13.13 -6.59
N LEU A 3 23.27 -12.17 -7.14
CA LEU A 3 22.68 -11.03 -7.83
C LEU A 3 22.05 -11.59 -9.11
N VAL A 4 20.78 -11.97 -9.01
CA VAL A 4 19.94 -12.15 -10.19
C VAL A 4 19.85 -10.77 -10.82
N SER A 5 20.69 -10.53 -11.83
CA SER A 5 20.52 -9.40 -12.72
C SER A 5 19.08 -9.42 -13.22
N PRO A 6 18.35 -8.30 -13.23
CA PRO A 6 17.12 -8.24 -14.00
C PRO A 6 17.54 -8.44 -15.44
N SER A 7 17.28 -9.64 -15.96
CA SER A 7 17.59 -9.99 -17.33
C SER A 7 16.89 -8.98 -18.23
N SER A 8 17.71 -8.33 -19.01
CA SER A 8 17.37 -7.47 -20.13
C SER A 8 16.21 -8.01 -20.97
N GLY A 9 15.24 -7.14 -21.23
CA GLY A 9 14.29 -7.25 -22.35
C GLY A 9 13.03 -8.03 -21.98
N THR A 10 11.90 -7.37 -21.76
CA THR A 10 11.24 -6.53 -22.77
C THR A 10 10.67 -5.25 -22.15
N LEU A 11 11.02 -4.10 -22.71
CA LEU A 11 10.26 -2.85 -22.57
C LEU A 11 8.76 -3.15 -22.78
N PRO A 12 7.82 -2.48 -22.07
CA PRO A 12 6.41 -2.57 -22.41
C PRO A 12 6.29 -2.13 -23.87
N ARG A 13 6.07 -3.10 -24.77
CA ARG A 13 5.71 -2.82 -26.16
C ARG A 13 4.58 -1.80 -26.08
N SER A 14 4.63 -0.70 -26.83
CA SER A 14 3.43 0.10 -26.99
C SER A 14 2.43 -0.79 -27.74
N TRP A 15 1.33 -1.17 -27.10
CA TRP A 15 0.23 -1.90 -27.76
C TRP A 15 -0.63 -0.91 -28.52
N ALA A 16 -0.01 -0.05 -29.33
CA ALA A 16 -0.66 0.51 -30.49
C ALA A 16 -0.60 -0.55 -31.58
N THR A 17 -1.25 -1.70 -31.37
CA THR A 17 -1.60 -2.57 -32.49
C THR A 17 -2.56 -1.75 -33.33
N ALA A 18 -2.04 -1.12 -34.39
CA ALA A 18 -2.86 -0.48 -35.41
C ALA A 18 -3.83 -1.54 -35.92
N LYS A 19 -5.08 -1.46 -35.46
CA LYS A 19 -6.15 -2.30 -35.95
C LYS A 19 -6.41 -1.81 -37.37
N ILE A 20 -5.85 -2.50 -38.36
CA ILE A 20 -6.19 -2.25 -39.77
C ILE A 20 -7.58 -2.84 -39.95
N ARG A 21 -8.61 -2.05 -39.62
CA ARG A 21 -9.98 -2.38 -40.01
C ARG A 21 -10.09 -2.09 -41.49
N ILE A 22 -10.17 -3.15 -42.31
CA ILE A 22 -10.43 -3.00 -43.74
C ILE A 22 -11.83 -2.41 -43.86
N LEU A 23 -11.90 -1.12 -44.17
CA LEU A 23 -13.16 -0.44 -44.46
C LEU A 23 -13.85 -1.20 -45.60
N ASN A 24 -15.06 -1.67 -45.36
CA ASN A 24 -15.82 -2.34 -46.41
C ASN A 24 -16.18 -1.31 -47.47
N SER A 25 -15.47 -1.29 -48.59
CA SER A 25 -15.61 -0.29 -49.65
C SER A 25 -17.05 -0.15 -50.17
N THR A 26 -17.85 -1.21 -50.04
CA THR A 26 -19.27 -1.24 -50.40
C THR A 26 -20.16 -0.32 -49.56
N ASP A 27 -19.80 -0.05 -48.29
CA ASP A 27 -20.62 0.77 -47.39
C ASP A 27 -20.62 2.25 -47.80
N SER A 28 -19.48 2.74 -48.31
CA SER A 28 -19.35 4.13 -48.79
C SER A 28 -20.18 4.40 -50.04
N ALA A 29 -20.27 3.42 -50.95
CA ALA A 29 -21.06 3.52 -52.17
C ALA A 29 -22.58 3.36 -51.92
N ALA A 30 -22.96 2.78 -50.78
CA ALA A 30 -24.35 2.48 -50.42
C ALA A 30 -25.01 3.53 -49.52
N CYS A 31 -24.27 4.53 -49.02
CA CYS A 31 -24.84 5.57 -48.14
C CYS A 31 -25.18 6.85 -48.89
N ASP A 32 -26.48 7.12 -49.03
CA ASP A 32 -27.02 8.36 -49.56
C ASP A 32 -27.31 9.34 -48.40
N PRO A 33 -26.54 10.44 -48.22
CA PRO A 33 -26.74 11.40 -47.15
C PRO A 33 -28.05 12.20 -47.31
N THR A 34 -28.62 12.23 -48.51
CA THR A 34 -29.86 12.95 -48.83
C THR A 34 -31.12 12.10 -48.66
N ASN A 35 -30.97 10.80 -48.38
CA ASN A 35 -32.09 9.89 -48.24
C ASN A 35 -33.04 10.33 -47.12
N SER A 36 -34.25 10.70 -47.51
CA SER A 36 -35.36 11.07 -46.63
C SER A 36 -36.53 10.09 -46.71
N SER A 37 -36.41 9.01 -47.49
CA SER A 37 -37.47 8.03 -47.70
C SER A 37 -37.74 7.23 -46.44
N THR A 38 -38.88 7.48 -45.80
CA THR A 38 -39.38 6.70 -44.66
C THR A 38 -39.94 5.33 -45.06
N ALA A 39 -40.16 5.08 -46.36
CA ALA A 39 -40.81 3.87 -46.86
C ALA A 39 -39.87 2.66 -47.02
N THR A 40 -38.60 2.88 -47.36
CA THR A 40 -37.66 1.78 -47.71
C THR A 40 -36.47 1.66 -46.78
N ASN A 41 -35.90 2.78 -46.34
CA ASN A 41 -34.74 2.82 -45.45
C ASN A 41 -35.03 3.56 -44.14
N LEU A 42 -36.30 3.83 -43.83
CA LEU A 42 -36.72 4.58 -42.62
C LEU A 42 -36.03 5.95 -42.48
N GLY A 43 -35.62 6.55 -43.60
CA GLY A 43 -34.84 7.79 -43.63
C GLY A 43 -33.35 7.62 -43.29
N PHE A 44 -32.75 6.45 -43.43
CA PHE A 44 -31.29 6.26 -43.31
C PHE A 44 -30.64 6.17 -44.69
N GLY A 45 -29.31 6.33 -44.76
CA GLY A 45 -28.60 6.46 -46.04
C GLY A 45 -28.57 5.18 -46.87
N GLY A 46 -28.86 4.04 -46.27
CA GLY A 46 -28.90 2.74 -46.94
C GLY A 46 -28.85 1.62 -45.92
N ARG A 47 -28.61 0.40 -46.39
CA ARG A 47 -28.38 -0.76 -45.52
C ARG A 47 -27.13 -1.52 -45.96
N SER A 48 -26.36 -2.01 -45.01
CA SER A 48 -25.29 -2.98 -45.21
C SER A 48 -25.60 -4.21 -44.37
N GLY A 49 -26.13 -5.25 -45.00
CA GLY A 49 -26.75 -6.38 -44.30
C GLY A 49 -27.91 -5.92 -43.41
N SER A 50 -27.81 -6.18 -42.10
CA SER A 50 -28.81 -5.77 -41.11
C SER A 50 -28.63 -4.34 -40.59
N LEU A 51 -27.51 -3.67 -40.91
CA LEU A 51 -27.15 -2.35 -40.39
C LEU A 51 -27.72 -1.23 -41.25
N TYR A 52 -28.34 -0.23 -40.63
CA TYR A 52 -28.71 1.02 -41.27
C TYR A 52 -27.52 1.98 -41.27
N LEU A 53 -27.22 2.57 -42.43
CA LEU A 53 -26.07 3.44 -42.63
C LEU A 53 -26.41 4.89 -42.27
N ILE A 54 -25.52 5.52 -41.48
CA ILE A 54 -25.59 6.92 -41.07
C ILE A 54 -24.45 7.70 -41.75
N CYS A 55 -24.81 8.58 -42.68
CA CYS A 55 -23.90 9.48 -43.39
C CYS A 55 -24.18 10.98 -43.16
N SER A 56 -25.14 11.34 -42.31
CA SER A 56 -25.41 12.75 -41.97
C SER A 56 -25.92 12.93 -40.55
N LEU A 57 -25.79 14.15 -40.01
CA LEU A 57 -26.31 14.51 -38.68
C LEU A 57 -27.81 14.21 -38.57
N LYS A 58 -28.59 14.54 -39.61
CA LYS A 58 -30.03 14.26 -39.69
C LYS A 58 -30.35 12.77 -39.55
N GLN A 59 -29.54 11.91 -40.16
CA GLN A 59 -29.71 10.46 -40.03
C GLN A 59 -29.35 9.98 -38.62
N LEU A 60 -28.29 10.51 -38.00
CA LEU A 60 -27.98 10.21 -36.60
C LEU A 60 -29.14 10.64 -35.68
N ASN A 61 -29.71 11.81 -35.92
CA ASN A 61 -30.86 12.34 -35.19
C ASN A 61 -32.04 11.35 -35.21
N ARG A 62 -32.29 10.67 -36.33
CA ARG A 62 -33.38 9.70 -36.53
C ARG A 62 -33.25 8.41 -35.73
N VAL A 63 -32.08 8.08 -35.18
CA VAL A 63 -31.90 6.89 -34.33
C VAL A 63 -32.91 6.87 -33.17
N ARG A 64 -33.25 8.05 -32.62
CA ARG A 64 -34.26 8.20 -31.56
C ARG A 64 -35.64 7.64 -31.88
N ASN A 65 -35.97 7.54 -33.18
CA ASN A 65 -37.27 7.07 -33.63
C ASN A 65 -37.36 5.53 -33.67
N ASN A 66 -36.22 4.84 -33.69
CA ASN A 66 -36.15 3.38 -33.86
C ASN A 66 -34.99 2.78 -33.04
N LEU A 67 -35.12 2.80 -31.72
CA LEU A 67 -34.07 2.40 -30.77
C LEU A 67 -33.67 0.91 -30.80
N ALA A 68 -34.44 0.06 -31.50
CA ALA A 68 -34.22 -1.38 -31.59
C ALA A 68 -33.48 -1.82 -32.87
N LEU A 69 -33.14 -0.90 -33.77
CA LEU A 69 -32.43 -1.21 -35.00
C LEU A 69 -30.91 -1.17 -34.81
N ASN A 70 -30.19 -1.74 -35.77
CA ASN A 70 -28.75 -1.80 -35.78
C ASN A 70 -28.18 -0.75 -36.74
N TYR A 71 -27.15 -0.03 -36.32
CA TYR A 71 -26.65 1.16 -37.01
C TYR A 71 -25.15 1.10 -37.27
N ARG A 72 -24.72 1.71 -38.38
CA ARG A 72 -23.31 1.95 -38.69
C ARG A 72 -23.09 3.38 -39.18
N VAL A 73 -22.13 4.08 -38.60
CA VAL A 73 -21.67 5.38 -39.11
C VAL A 73 -20.65 5.15 -40.23
N VAL A 74 -20.78 5.85 -41.36
CA VAL A 74 -19.88 5.66 -42.51
C VAL A 74 -18.97 6.85 -42.81
N THR A 75 -19.30 8.03 -42.27
CA THR A 75 -18.54 9.28 -42.42
C THR A 75 -18.42 9.99 -41.07
N ASP A 76 -17.42 10.87 -40.94
CA ASP A 76 -17.33 11.74 -39.77
C ASP A 76 -18.52 12.70 -39.72
N LEU A 77 -19.00 12.97 -38.51
CA LEU A 77 -20.18 13.79 -38.24
C LEU A 77 -19.82 14.97 -37.33
N ASP A 78 -20.30 16.14 -37.70
CA ASP A 78 -20.26 17.33 -36.86
C ASP A 78 -21.61 17.47 -36.15
N LEU A 79 -21.60 17.42 -34.82
CA LEU A 79 -22.78 17.51 -33.96
C LEU A 79 -23.06 18.96 -33.53
N ASP A 80 -22.38 19.94 -34.14
CA ASP A 80 -22.61 21.35 -33.88
C ASP A 80 -24.07 21.75 -34.24
N PRO A 81 -24.81 22.33 -33.29
CA PRO A 81 -26.19 22.80 -33.48
C PRO A 81 -26.41 23.69 -34.70
N SER A 82 -25.41 24.54 -35.01
CA SER A 82 -25.51 25.55 -36.07
C SER A 82 -25.50 24.95 -37.48
N LEU A 83 -25.15 23.66 -37.60
CA LEU A 83 -25.10 22.92 -38.85
C LEU A 83 -26.37 22.12 -39.13
N ASP A 84 -27.30 22.03 -38.16
CA ASP A 84 -28.58 21.35 -38.37
C ASP A 84 -29.58 22.31 -39.02
N SER A 85 -29.79 22.17 -40.34
CA SER A 85 -30.73 22.99 -41.10
C SER A 85 -32.17 22.44 -41.06
N ASP A 86 -32.51 21.52 -40.15
CA ASP A 86 -33.87 20.95 -40.07
C ASP A 86 -34.85 21.95 -39.44
N ALA A 87 -35.59 22.65 -40.30
CA ALA A 87 -36.59 23.66 -39.94
C ALA A 87 -37.82 23.10 -39.18
N ASP A 88 -37.93 21.77 -39.02
CA ASP A 88 -39.04 21.10 -38.32
C ASP A 88 -38.83 20.96 -36.80
N VAL A 89 -37.68 21.38 -36.25
CA VAL A 89 -37.46 21.49 -34.80
C VAL A 89 -37.24 22.97 -34.46
N VAL A 90 -38.36 23.70 -34.30
CA VAL A 90 -38.34 25.13 -34.00
C VAL A 90 -37.81 25.37 -32.58
N GLY A 91 -36.65 26.03 -32.50
CA GLY A 91 -36.11 26.72 -31.33
C GLY A 91 -34.80 26.14 -30.81
N ASP A 92 -33.66 26.72 -31.20
CA ASP A 92 -32.32 26.64 -30.54
C ASP A 92 -31.85 25.30 -29.92
N GLN A 93 -32.37 24.14 -30.34
CA GLN A 93 -31.96 22.87 -29.74
C GLN A 93 -30.81 22.26 -30.55
N ALA A 94 -29.63 22.25 -29.91
CA ALA A 94 -28.50 21.39 -30.20
C ALA A 94 -28.89 19.95 -30.54
N PHE A 95 -28.01 19.19 -31.20
CA PHE A 95 -28.13 17.73 -31.18
C PHE A 95 -28.27 17.28 -29.71
N VAL A 96 -29.45 16.79 -29.36
CA VAL A 96 -29.77 16.33 -28.00
C VAL A 96 -29.40 14.85 -27.84
N PRO A 97 -29.09 14.40 -26.60
CA PRO A 97 -28.97 12.99 -26.25
C PRO A 97 -30.04 12.11 -26.90
N ILE A 98 -29.64 10.91 -27.34
CA ILE A 98 -30.59 9.88 -27.76
C ILE A 98 -31.26 9.35 -26.49
N THR A 99 -32.45 9.87 -26.21
CA THR A 99 -33.25 9.52 -25.05
C THR A 99 -34.03 8.22 -25.27
N GLY A 100 -34.29 7.50 -24.18
CA GLY A 100 -34.96 6.20 -24.19
C GLY A 100 -33.96 5.05 -24.00
N ASN A 101 -34.44 3.82 -24.09
CA ASN A 101 -33.61 2.63 -23.91
C ASN A 101 -33.20 2.07 -25.28
N PHE A 102 -31.95 2.30 -25.68
CA PHE A 102 -31.42 1.72 -26.91
C PHE A 102 -31.21 0.21 -26.73
N THR A 103 -31.77 -0.59 -27.64
CA THR A 103 -31.75 -2.06 -27.56
C THR A 103 -31.05 -2.73 -28.76
N GLY A 104 -30.69 -1.96 -29.79
CA GLY A 104 -29.99 -2.45 -30.98
C GLY A 104 -28.46 -2.48 -30.82
N THR A 105 -27.74 -2.54 -31.95
CA THR A 105 -26.27 -2.39 -31.99
C THR A 105 -25.86 -1.09 -32.67
N PHE A 106 -24.74 -0.51 -32.25
CA PHE A 106 -24.19 0.71 -32.82
C PHE A 106 -22.70 0.55 -33.13
N ASP A 107 -22.36 0.62 -34.41
CA ASP A 107 -21.00 0.59 -34.93
C ASP A 107 -20.62 1.99 -35.45
N GLY A 108 -19.92 2.77 -34.61
CA GLY A 108 -19.36 4.05 -35.01
C GLY A 108 -18.30 3.93 -36.10
N ASN A 109 -17.82 2.72 -36.39
CA ASN A 109 -16.88 2.42 -37.46
C ASN A 109 -15.63 3.30 -37.44
N GLU A 110 -15.18 3.64 -36.23
CA GLU A 110 -14.02 4.50 -35.96
C GLU A 110 -14.16 5.92 -36.56
N ARG A 111 -15.39 6.34 -36.91
CA ARG A 111 -15.68 7.70 -37.38
C ARG A 111 -15.74 8.68 -36.24
N ILE A 112 -15.34 9.92 -36.55
CA ILE A 112 -15.33 11.03 -35.60
C ILE A 112 -16.73 11.62 -35.51
N LEU A 113 -17.25 11.72 -34.29
CA LEU A 113 -18.41 12.50 -33.93
C LEU A 113 -17.90 13.69 -33.13
N LYS A 114 -17.91 14.91 -33.69
CA LYS A 114 -17.31 16.09 -33.03
C LYS A 114 -18.33 17.11 -32.56
N ASN A 115 -17.93 18.01 -31.67
CA ASN A 115 -18.72 19.16 -31.21
C ASN A 115 -20.05 18.80 -30.52
N PHE A 116 -20.11 17.68 -29.79
CA PHE A 116 -21.30 17.32 -29.02
C PHE A 116 -21.45 18.25 -27.81
N ARG A 117 -22.39 19.21 -27.88
CA ARG A 117 -22.62 20.19 -26.81
C ARG A 117 -23.99 19.99 -26.19
N PHE A 118 -24.03 19.76 -24.88
CA PHE A 118 -25.29 19.65 -24.16
C PHE A 118 -25.19 20.23 -22.74
N THR A 119 -26.24 20.93 -22.32
CA THR A 119 -26.41 21.40 -20.94
C THR A 119 -27.73 20.87 -20.41
N GLN A 120 -27.66 20.02 -19.39
CA GLN A 120 -28.84 19.44 -18.74
C GLN A 120 -29.62 20.53 -18.01
N ALA A 121 -30.93 20.56 -18.19
CA ALA A 121 -31.82 21.41 -17.41
C ALA A 121 -31.84 20.97 -15.94
N VAL A 122 -31.97 21.94 -15.02
CA VAL A 122 -31.96 21.77 -13.56
C VAL A 122 -33.10 20.92 -12.97
N THR A 123 -33.94 20.30 -13.80
CA THR A 123 -35.10 19.48 -13.37
C THR A 123 -35.04 18.05 -13.90
N SER A 124 -34.03 17.68 -14.68
CA SER A 124 -33.97 16.37 -15.34
C SER A 124 -33.17 15.37 -14.52
N THR A 125 -33.76 14.21 -14.25
CA THR A 125 -33.10 13.03 -13.66
C THR A 125 -32.53 12.09 -14.73
N THR A 126 -32.72 12.39 -16.01
CA THR A 126 -32.28 11.49 -17.09
C THR A 126 -30.77 11.59 -17.27
N PRO A 127 -30.03 10.46 -17.28
CA PRO A 127 -28.60 10.48 -17.53
C PRO A 127 -28.26 11.16 -18.86
N THR A 128 -27.24 12.00 -18.85
CA THR A 128 -26.82 12.78 -20.02
C THR A 128 -25.62 12.12 -20.69
N ALA A 129 -25.81 11.65 -21.92
CA ALA A 129 -24.76 11.10 -22.79
C ALA A 129 -25.24 11.05 -24.25
N LEU A 130 -24.40 10.58 -25.19
CA LEU A 130 -24.86 10.31 -26.57
C LEU A 130 -26.07 9.36 -26.56
N PHE A 131 -26.02 8.28 -25.79
CA PHE A 131 -27.15 7.40 -25.46
C PHE A 131 -27.49 7.55 -23.98
N SER A 132 -28.67 8.07 -23.63
CA SER A 132 -29.04 8.22 -22.21
C SER A 132 -29.08 6.86 -21.48
N SER A 133 -29.55 5.82 -22.17
CA SER A 133 -29.61 4.46 -21.64
C SER A 133 -29.45 3.43 -22.75
N ILE A 134 -28.76 2.34 -22.45
CA ILE A 134 -28.81 1.09 -23.21
C ILE A 134 -29.37 -0.01 -22.30
N GLY A 135 -30.16 -0.92 -22.87
CA GLY A 135 -30.79 -1.98 -22.09
C GLY A 135 -31.79 -2.79 -22.89
N GLY A 136 -32.27 -3.90 -22.33
CA GLY A 136 -33.22 -4.80 -23.01
C GLY A 136 -32.88 -6.28 -22.79
N SER A 137 -33.64 -7.18 -23.40
CA SER A 137 -33.49 -8.63 -23.20
C SER A 137 -32.39 -9.29 -24.05
N SER A 138 -31.84 -8.59 -25.03
CA SER A 138 -30.83 -9.10 -25.97
C SER A 138 -29.47 -8.42 -25.76
N SER A 139 -28.37 -9.13 -26.03
CA SER A 139 -27.04 -8.55 -25.94
C SER A 139 -26.86 -7.31 -26.82
N ILE A 140 -26.26 -6.26 -26.28
CA ILE A 140 -26.04 -4.97 -26.96
C ILE A 140 -24.55 -4.76 -27.22
N PHE A 141 -24.23 -4.28 -28.42
CA PHE A 141 -22.87 -3.96 -28.84
C PHE A 141 -22.79 -2.50 -29.28
N VAL A 142 -21.99 -1.70 -28.57
CA VAL A 142 -21.70 -0.30 -28.89
C VAL A 142 -20.20 -0.15 -29.08
N SER A 143 -19.78 0.21 -30.29
CA SER A 143 -18.36 0.16 -30.64
C SER A 143 -17.91 1.24 -31.60
N GLY A 144 -16.60 1.54 -31.59
CA GLY A 144 -15.96 2.36 -32.59
C GLY A 144 -16.45 3.80 -32.63
N ILE A 145 -16.98 4.33 -31.54
CA ILE A 145 -17.42 5.72 -31.45
C ILE A 145 -16.24 6.60 -31.02
N ASN A 146 -15.85 7.57 -31.86
CA ASN A 146 -14.83 8.57 -31.52
C ASN A 146 -15.49 9.93 -31.26
N LEU A 147 -15.86 10.21 -30.01
CA LEU A 147 -16.53 11.44 -29.61
C LEU A 147 -15.50 12.52 -29.21
N ILE A 148 -15.34 13.57 -30.03
CA ILE A 148 -14.27 14.59 -29.90
C ILE A 148 -14.84 16.00 -29.70
N ASP A 149 -14.15 16.86 -28.94
CA ASP A 149 -14.62 18.21 -28.55
C ASP A 149 -16.03 18.18 -27.96
N ALA A 150 -16.32 17.16 -27.15
CA ALA A 150 -17.58 17.08 -26.45
C ALA A 150 -17.59 18.01 -25.24
N ARG A 151 -18.73 18.66 -24.97
CA ARG A 151 -18.93 19.52 -23.81
C ARG A 151 -20.30 19.25 -23.19
N LEU A 152 -20.27 18.55 -22.06
CA LEU A 152 -21.47 18.16 -21.31
C LEU A 152 -21.47 18.89 -19.96
N LYS A 153 -22.58 19.55 -19.64
CA LYS A 153 -22.75 20.30 -18.40
C LYS A 153 -24.04 19.93 -17.69
N SER A 154 -24.00 19.83 -16.37
CA SER A 154 -25.17 19.75 -15.50
C SER A 154 -24.89 20.45 -14.19
N THR A 155 -25.90 21.14 -13.66
CA THR A 155 -25.91 21.67 -12.29
C THR A 155 -27.00 21.00 -11.46
N PHE A 156 -27.57 19.90 -11.94
CA PHE A 156 -28.62 19.17 -11.26
C PHE A 156 -28.04 18.36 -10.10
N SER A 157 -28.69 18.41 -8.93
CA SER A 157 -28.34 17.55 -7.80
C SER A 157 -28.63 16.10 -8.15
N GLY A 158 -27.63 15.22 -8.07
CA GLY A 158 -27.72 13.86 -8.59
C GLY A 158 -27.60 13.77 -10.11
N GLY A 159 -27.03 14.80 -10.76
CA GLY A 159 -26.78 14.82 -12.20
C GLY A 159 -25.81 13.72 -12.62
N GLU A 160 -26.30 12.81 -13.46
CA GLU A 160 -25.53 11.69 -14.02
C GLU A 160 -25.09 12.01 -15.44
N MET A 161 -23.79 12.10 -15.68
CA MET A 161 -23.24 12.41 -17.00
C MET A 161 -22.19 11.42 -17.49
N SER A 162 -22.14 11.24 -18.80
CA SER A 162 -21.06 10.54 -19.49
C SER A 162 -20.97 10.91 -20.96
N GLY A 163 -19.86 10.59 -21.61
CA GLY A 163 -19.69 10.88 -23.04
C GLY A 163 -20.62 10.06 -23.93
N ILE A 164 -20.60 8.73 -23.79
CA ILE A 164 -21.18 7.82 -24.77
C ILE A 164 -22.46 7.16 -24.27
N VAL A 165 -22.44 6.53 -23.09
CA VAL A 165 -23.60 5.83 -22.54
C VAL A 165 -23.90 6.30 -21.12
N GLY A 166 -25.11 6.82 -20.86
CA GLY A 166 -25.51 7.25 -19.52
C GLY A 166 -25.60 6.05 -18.58
N THR A 167 -26.65 5.25 -18.75
CA THR A 167 -26.89 4.04 -17.95
C THR A 167 -26.91 2.78 -18.81
N ILE A 168 -26.40 1.68 -18.26
CA ILE A 168 -26.58 0.33 -18.80
C ILE A 168 -27.57 -0.40 -17.89
N SER A 169 -28.64 -0.96 -18.44
CA SER A 169 -29.70 -1.61 -17.64
C SER A 169 -30.19 -2.95 -18.18
N ASN A 170 -30.28 -3.96 -17.30
CA ASN A 170 -30.92 -5.26 -17.57
C ASN A 170 -30.39 -6.03 -18.79
N VAL A 171 -29.11 -5.86 -19.17
CA VAL A 171 -28.60 -6.38 -20.45
C VAL A 171 -27.15 -6.84 -20.37
N ILE A 172 -26.79 -7.84 -21.18
CA ILE A 172 -25.40 -8.13 -21.48
C ILE A 172 -24.91 -7.09 -22.48
N SER A 173 -23.96 -6.25 -22.08
CA SER A 173 -23.44 -5.20 -22.95
C SER A 173 -21.95 -5.35 -23.21
N THR A 174 -21.54 -4.97 -24.42
CA THR A 174 -20.13 -4.80 -24.77
C THR A 174 -19.94 -3.40 -25.34
N LEU A 175 -19.05 -2.66 -24.67
CA LEU A 175 -18.55 -1.36 -25.09
C LEU A 175 -17.10 -1.56 -25.54
N GLU A 176 -16.83 -1.39 -26.84
CA GLU A 176 -15.53 -1.72 -27.41
C GLU A 176 -14.98 -0.64 -28.35
N ASP A 177 -13.68 -0.35 -28.25
CA ASP A 177 -12.99 0.61 -29.14
C ASP A 177 -13.66 2.00 -29.16
N ASN A 178 -14.19 2.46 -28.02
CA ASN A 178 -14.80 3.78 -27.92
C ASN A 178 -13.86 4.80 -27.29
N HIS A 179 -13.97 6.05 -27.75
CA HIS A 179 -13.18 7.17 -27.29
C HIS A 179 -14.05 8.37 -26.93
N PHE A 180 -13.81 8.93 -25.75
CA PHE A 180 -14.30 10.25 -25.35
C PHE A 180 -13.14 11.26 -25.22
N ALA A 181 -13.25 12.40 -25.89
CA ALA A 181 -12.37 13.54 -25.71
C ALA A 181 -13.18 14.83 -25.50
N GLY A 182 -13.10 15.43 -24.32
CA GLY A 182 -13.86 16.65 -24.04
C GLY A 182 -13.93 17.05 -22.57
N LEU A 183 -14.93 17.87 -22.26
CA LEU A 183 -15.25 18.34 -20.92
C LEU A 183 -16.59 17.76 -20.47
N ILE A 184 -16.61 17.11 -19.31
CA ILE A 184 -17.83 16.81 -18.54
C ILE A 184 -17.78 17.63 -17.27
N GLN A 185 -18.83 18.39 -16.98
CA GLN A 185 -18.93 19.24 -15.79
C GLN A 185 -20.29 19.06 -15.09
N SER A 186 -20.32 18.22 -14.05
CA SER A 186 -21.52 17.95 -13.23
C SER A 186 -21.35 18.55 -11.84
N THR A 187 -21.87 19.76 -11.61
CA THR A 187 -21.64 20.52 -10.36
C THR A 187 -22.91 20.63 -9.50
N GLY A 188 -23.69 19.56 -9.44
CA GLY A 188 -24.77 19.43 -8.48
C GLY A 188 -24.40 18.42 -7.40
N SER A 189 -24.86 18.64 -6.17
CA SER A 189 -24.60 17.72 -5.05
C SER A 189 -24.95 16.27 -5.39
N GLY A 190 -24.04 15.33 -5.11
CA GLY A 190 -24.25 13.90 -5.38
C GLY A 190 -24.23 13.52 -6.87
N SER A 191 -23.72 14.38 -7.74
CA SER A 191 -23.52 14.08 -9.16
C SER A 191 -22.51 12.97 -9.41
N SER A 192 -22.60 12.32 -10.56
CA SER A 192 -21.61 11.36 -11.02
C SER A 192 -21.22 11.59 -12.48
N SER A 193 -19.95 11.39 -12.82
CA SER A 193 -19.42 11.64 -14.17
C SER A 193 -18.42 10.58 -14.66
N GLY A 194 -18.74 9.89 -15.76
CA GLY A 194 -17.85 8.90 -16.38
C GLY A 194 -17.51 9.23 -17.83
N GLY A 195 -16.26 9.11 -18.29
CA GLY A 195 -15.93 9.50 -19.68
C GLY A 195 -16.66 8.68 -20.75
N ILE A 196 -16.72 7.36 -20.61
CA ILE A 196 -17.38 6.46 -21.58
C ILE A 196 -18.80 6.16 -21.15
N PHE A 197 -18.98 5.69 -19.93
CA PHE A 197 -20.31 5.49 -19.36
C PHE A 197 -20.37 5.88 -17.89
N ASN A 198 -21.57 6.17 -17.37
CA ASN A 198 -21.69 6.59 -15.98
C ASN A 198 -21.83 5.38 -15.05
N LYS A 199 -22.95 4.67 -15.17
CA LYS A 199 -23.29 3.57 -14.27
C LYS A 199 -23.97 2.39 -14.95
N SER A 200 -23.93 1.26 -14.27
CA SER A 200 -24.59 0.01 -14.66
C SER A 200 -25.52 -0.48 -13.56
N VAL A 201 -26.76 -0.86 -13.91
CA VAL A 201 -27.83 -1.25 -12.97
C VAL A 201 -28.54 -2.52 -13.45
N SER A 202 -28.62 -3.54 -12.60
CA SER A 202 -29.35 -4.80 -12.84
C SER A 202 -28.83 -5.57 -14.05
N VAL A 203 -27.53 -5.50 -14.36
CA VAL A 203 -26.97 -6.13 -15.56
C VAL A 203 -26.46 -7.55 -15.29
N PRO A 204 -26.64 -8.51 -16.20
CA PRO A 204 -25.96 -9.81 -16.10
C PRO A 204 -24.45 -9.70 -16.34
N ALA A 205 -24.04 -8.90 -17.33
CA ALA A 205 -22.62 -8.68 -17.63
C ALA A 205 -22.37 -7.39 -18.44
N THR A 206 -21.24 -6.72 -18.19
CA THR A 206 -20.75 -5.58 -19.00
C THR A 206 -19.27 -5.78 -19.33
N THR A 207 -18.93 -5.81 -20.62
CA THR A 207 -17.54 -5.91 -21.07
C THR A 207 -17.08 -4.57 -21.63
N LEU A 208 -15.99 -4.04 -21.10
CA LEU A 208 -15.34 -2.80 -21.54
C LEU A 208 -13.96 -3.15 -22.08
N ASN A 209 -13.80 -3.05 -23.40
CA ASN A 209 -12.58 -3.46 -24.07
C ASN A 209 -12.01 -2.34 -24.92
N ARG A 210 -10.74 -1.98 -24.71
CA ARG A 210 -10.03 -0.97 -25.53
C ARG A 210 -10.76 0.38 -25.60
N ASN A 211 -11.42 0.78 -24.53
CA ASN A 211 -12.01 2.11 -24.43
C ASN A 211 -11.01 3.08 -23.81
N PHE A 212 -11.05 4.34 -24.26
CA PHE A 212 -10.15 5.34 -23.72
C PHE A 212 -10.79 6.73 -23.61
N SER A 213 -10.24 7.56 -22.73
CA SER A 213 -10.74 8.92 -22.54
C SER A 213 -9.65 9.95 -22.33
N THR A 214 -9.89 11.15 -22.81
CA THR A 214 -9.02 12.32 -22.69
C THR A 214 -9.82 13.58 -22.38
N GLY A 215 -9.18 14.61 -21.84
CA GLY A 215 -9.82 15.89 -21.50
C GLY A 215 -10.01 16.09 -19.99
N GLN A 216 -11.19 16.56 -19.57
CA GLN A 216 -11.45 16.97 -18.19
C GLN A 216 -12.82 16.50 -17.71
N ILE A 217 -12.88 15.96 -16.49
CA ILE A 217 -14.10 15.68 -15.76
C ILE A 217 -14.10 16.51 -14.48
N VAL A 218 -15.14 17.31 -14.28
CA VAL A 218 -15.41 18.05 -13.05
C VAL A 218 -16.73 17.55 -12.49
N SER A 219 -16.73 17.01 -11.27
CA SER A 219 -17.92 16.47 -10.60
C SER A 219 -18.05 17.06 -9.19
N ASP A 220 -19.24 17.12 -8.59
CA ASP A 220 -19.39 17.38 -7.15
C ASP A 220 -19.57 16.08 -6.35
N GLY A 221 -19.68 14.94 -7.02
CA GLY A 221 -19.66 13.60 -6.43
C GLY A 221 -18.71 12.65 -7.16
N GLY A 222 -19.09 11.39 -7.34
CA GLY A 222 -18.18 10.36 -7.88
C GLY A 222 -17.74 10.63 -9.33
N ALA A 223 -16.50 10.30 -9.68
CA ALA A 223 -16.00 10.53 -11.04
C ALA A 223 -14.94 9.51 -11.46
N GLY A 224 -14.98 9.12 -12.74
CA GLY A 224 -14.03 8.18 -13.31
C GLY A 224 -13.72 8.48 -14.77
N GLY A 225 -12.46 8.32 -15.17
CA GLY A 225 -12.07 8.59 -16.55
C GLY A 225 -12.84 7.73 -17.56
N ILE A 226 -13.15 6.47 -17.25
CA ILE A 226 -14.01 5.61 -18.09
C ILE A 226 -15.40 5.50 -17.48
N PHE A 227 -15.51 5.17 -16.20
CA PHE A 227 -16.80 5.02 -15.53
C PHE A 227 -16.77 5.27 -14.03
N VAL A 228 -17.95 5.53 -13.44
CA VAL A 228 -18.07 5.83 -12.00
C VAL A 228 -18.62 4.67 -11.21
N GLY A 229 -19.68 4.02 -11.68
CA GLY A 229 -20.42 3.06 -10.86
C GLY A 229 -20.62 1.75 -11.58
N LEU A 230 -20.11 0.68 -11.01
CA LEU A 230 -20.38 -0.65 -11.51
C LEU A 230 -21.20 -1.45 -10.50
N ALA A 231 -22.32 -1.96 -11.02
CA ALA A 231 -22.90 -3.26 -10.71
C ALA A 231 -23.90 -3.40 -9.55
N THR A 232 -24.88 -4.26 -9.80
CA THR A 232 -25.90 -4.84 -8.90
C THR A 232 -25.65 -6.34 -8.73
N ASP A 233 -26.33 -6.99 -7.79
CA ASP A 233 -26.35 -8.44 -7.58
C ASP A 233 -26.23 -9.29 -8.87
N GLY A 234 -25.28 -10.23 -8.88
CA GLY A 234 -25.09 -11.25 -9.90
C GLY A 234 -24.41 -10.79 -11.19
N SER A 235 -23.78 -9.61 -11.20
CA SER A 235 -23.23 -9.02 -12.41
C SER A 235 -21.72 -9.19 -12.56
N ALA A 236 -21.24 -9.38 -13.79
CA ALA A 236 -19.83 -9.30 -14.11
C ALA A 236 -19.52 -7.97 -14.81
N ALA A 237 -18.48 -7.24 -14.42
CA ALA A 237 -17.85 -6.34 -15.35
C ALA A 237 -16.33 -6.42 -15.42
N ASN A 238 -15.90 -6.50 -16.67
CA ASN A 238 -14.52 -6.71 -17.03
C ASN A 238 -14.06 -5.51 -17.85
N LEU A 239 -13.08 -4.80 -17.34
CA LEU A 239 -12.37 -3.73 -18.01
C LEU A 239 -11.03 -4.25 -18.48
N SER A 240 -10.74 -4.11 -19.76
CA SER A 240 -9.49 -4.60 -20.34
C SER A 240 -8.95 -3.67 -21.40
N TYR A 241 -7.63 -3.50 -21.41
CA TYR A 241 -6.91 -2.68 -22.40
C TYR A 241 -7.40 -1.23 -22.47
N ALA A 242 -7.91 -0.70 -21.36
CA ALA A 242 -8.48 0.64 -21.30
C ALA A 242 -7.47 1.64 -20.75
N TYR A 243 -7.58 2.90 -21.15
CA TYR A 243 -6.76 3.94 -20.55
C TYR A 243 -7.44 5.30 -20.45
N SER A 244 -7.00 6.11 -19.49
CA SER A 244 -7.47 7.48 -19.38
C SER A 244 -6.34 8.46 -19.07
N THR A 245 -6.34 9.58 -19.78
CA THR A 245 -5.49 10.74 -19.49
C THR A 245 -6.34 11.91 -19.00
N VAL A 246 -7.58 11.65 -18.57
CA VAL A 246 -8.51 12.68 -18.14
C VAL A 246 -8.08 13.25 -16.79
N ASN A 247 -8.06 14.57 -16.69
CA ASN A 247 -7.97 15.24 -15.40
C ASN A 247 -9.33 15.15 -14.70
N VAL A 248 -9.36 14.54 -13.52
CA VAL A 248 -10.57 14.37 -12.72
C VAL A 248 -10.49 15.28 -11.51
N THR A 249 -11.42 16.23 -11.42
CA THR A 249 -11.58 17.11 -10.27
C THR A 249 -12.93 16.83 -9.63
N SER A 250 -12.97 16.61 -8.31
CA SER A 250 -14.26 16.48 -7.61
C SER A 250 -14.39 17.25 -6.31
N GLY A 251 -15.60 17.77 -6.07
CA GLY A 251 -16.04 18.31 -4.79
C GLY A 251 -16.30 17.25 -3.71
N GLY A 252 -16.53 15.98 -4.06
CA GLY A 252 -16.92 14.92 -3.11
C GLY A 252 -16.93 13.49 -3.67
N GLY A 253 -17.38 12.52 -2.88
CA GLY A 253 -17.52 11.11 -3.31
C GLY A 253 -16.19 10.36 -3.51
N SER A 254 -16.21 9.38 -4.43
CA SER A 254 -15.05 8.55 -4.81
C SER A 254 -14.59 8.89 -6.23
N ILE A 255 -13.30 9.18 -6.41
CA ILE A 255 -12.75 9.49 -7.73
C ILE A 255 -11.58 8.59 -8.10
N GLY A 256 -11.50 8.21 -9.37
CA GLY A 256 -10.33 7.55 -9.91
C GLY A 256 -10.04 7.87 -11.36
N GLY A 257 -8.78 7.71 -11.76
CA GLY A 257 -8.37 8.05 -13.13
C GLY A 257 -9.04 7.18 -14.18
N LEU A 258 -9.39 5.93 -13.85
CA LEU A 258 -10.14 5.04 -14.75
C LEU A 258 -11.53 4.76 -14.21
N VAL A 259 -11.61 4.41 -12.92
CA VAL A 259 -12.85 4.00 -12.26
C VAL A 259 -13.06 4.84 -11.01
N GLY A 260 -14.21 5.52 -10.91
CA GLY A 260 -14.56 6.27 -9.70
C GLY A 260 -14.81 5.36 -8.52
N GLN A 261 -15.71 4.40 -8.71
CA GLN A 261 -16.16 3.49 -7.67
C GLN A 261 -16.60 2.15 -8.25
N THR A 262 -16.35 1.10 -7.49
CA THR A 262 -17.06 -0.16 -7.67
C THR A 262 -17.81 -0.50 -6.39
N GLY A 263 -19.07 -0.93 -6.51
CA GLY A 263 -19.81 -1.53 -5.40
C GLY A 263 -20.47 -0.63 -4.34
N ALA A 264 -20.33 0.71 -4.33
CA ALA A 264 -20.99 1.49 -3.27
C ALA A 264 -22.44 1.88 -3.56
N GLY A 265 -23.24 1.79 -2.50
CA GLY A 265 -24.67 2.08 -2.48
C GLY A 265 -25.54 0.93 -3.01
N VAL A 266 -24.93 -0.05 -3.67
CA VAL A 266 -25.56 -1.27 -4.13
C VAL A 266 -24.63 -2.41 -3.76
N THR A 267 -24.95 -3.14 -2.70
CA THR A 267 -24.29 -4.43 -2.42
C THR A 267 -24.36 -5.23 -3.70
N CYS A 268 -23.21 -5.46 -4.33
CA CYS A 268 -23.10 -6.37 -5.44
C CYS A 268 -22.87 -7.73 -4.81
N ARG A 269 -23.86 -8.61 -4.78
CA ARG A 269 -23.67 -9.98 -4.31
C ARG A 269 -23.31 -10.90 -5.47
N ASN A 270 -22.30 -11.76 -5.30
CA ASN A 270 -21.87 -12.75 -6.29
C ASN A 270 -21.48 -12.14 -7.66
N CYS A 271 -20.68 -11.08 -7.63
CA CYS A 271 -20.26 -10.35 -8.83
C CYS A 271 -18.79 -10.61 -9.16
N SER A 272 -18.38 -10.32 -10.40
CA SER A 272 -16.95 -10.35 -10.76
C SER A 272 -16.52 -9.03 -11.37
N GLN A 273 -15.51 -8.40 -10.78
CA GLN A 273 -14.99 -7.10 -11.19
C GLN A 273 -13.50 -7.23 -11.47
N ARG A 274 -13.13 -7.13 -12.75
CA ARG A 274 -11.73 -7.35 -13.17
C ARG A 274 -11.24 -6.19 -14.01
N ILE A 275 -10.11 -5.61 -13.62
CA ILE A 275 -9.42 -4.56 -14.37
C ILE A 275 -8.09 -5.14 -14.84
N ARG A 276 -7.86 -5.13 -16.15
CA ARG A 276 -6.65 -5.75 -16.73
C ARG A 276 -6.00 -4.91 -17.80
N ASN A 277 -4.66 -4.97 -17.88
CA ASN A 277 -3.90 -4.34 -18.96
C ASN A 277 -4.29 -2.86 -19.16
N SER A 278 -4.61 -2.16 -18.08
CA SER A 278 -5.24 -0.83 -18.14
C SER A 278 -4.42 0.20 -17.38
N HIS A 279 -4.54 1.48 -17.75
CA HIS A 279 -3.77 2.52 -17.07
C HIS A 279 -4.42 3.90 -17.02
N SER A 280 -3.95 4.73 -16.09
CA SER A 280 -4.36 6.13 -15.97
C SER A 280 -3.15 7.05 -15.75
N SER A 281 -3.27 8.29 -16.23
CA SER A 281 -2.19 9.29 -16.13
C SER A 281 -2.67 10.73 -15.90
N GLY A 282 -3.97 11.00 -15.97
CA GLY A 282 -4.49 12.35 -15.73
C GLY A 282 -4.49 12.72 -14.25
N LEU A 283 -4.41 14.02 -13.95
CA LEU A 283 -4.42 14.55 -12.58
C LEU A 283 -5.72 14.20 -11.86
N ILE A 284 -5.60 13.71 -10.62
CA ILE A 284 -6.73 13.42 -9.74
C ILE A 284 -6.71 14.42 -8.58
N TYR A 285 -7.73 15.27 -8.48
CA TYR A 285 -7.81 16.31 -7.45
C TYR A 285 -9.16 16.27 -6.72
N MET A 286 -9.12 16.10 -5.41
CA MET A 286 -10.29 16.12 -4.55
C MET A 286 -10.31 17.38 -3.68
N ALA A 287 -11.42 18.13 -3.71
CA ALA A 287 -11.58 19.34 -2.90
C ALA A 287 -12.24 19.08 -1.53
N GLY A 288 -13.08 18.03 -1.41
CA GLY A 288 -13.89 17.80 -0.20
C GLY A 288 -14.52 16.41 -0.07
N GLY A 289 -13.84 15.36 -0.53
CA GLY A 289 -14.41 14.00 -0.59
C GLY A 289 -13.71 12.94 0.27
N GLU A 290 -14.18 11.71 0.12
CA GLU A 290 -13.79 10.58 0.94
C GLU A 290 -12.59 9.84 0.35
N VAL A 291 -12.58 9.57 -0.97
CA VAL A 291 -11.61 8.62 -1.53
C VAL A 291 -11.09 9.05 -2.91
N ALA A 292 -9.77 9.11 -3.07
CA ALA A 292 -9.11 9.39 -4.33
C ALA A 292 -8.07 8.31 -4.65
N GLY A 293 -8.14 7.75 -5.86
CA GLY A 293 -7.17 6.78 -6.33
C GLY A 293 -6.69 7.07 -7.75
N GLY A 294 -5.42 6.83 -8.05
CA GLY A 294 -4.88 7.13 -9.37
C GLY A 294 -5.54 6.33 -10.50
N LEU A 295 -5.85 5.05 -10.27
CA LEU A 295 -6.59 4.17 -11.20
C LEU A 295 -8.05 3.98 -10.77
N VAL A 296 -8.26 3.58 -9.52
CA VAL A 296 -9.58 3.27 -8.95
C VAL A 296 -9.77 4.09 -7.68
N GLY A 297 -10.86 4.86 -7.56
CA GLY A 297 -11.17 5.55 -6.31
C GLY A 297 -11.46 4.55 -5.20
N THR A 298 -12.63 3.93 -5.27
CA THR A 298 -13.08 2.94 -4.29
C THR A 298 -13.35 1.60 -4.95
N ALA A 299 -12.84 0.53 -4.35
CA ALA A 299 -13.13 -0.84 -4.69
C ALA A 299 -13.73 -1.56 -3.48
N ASP A 300 -15.05 -1.70 -3.47
CA ASP A 300 -15.77 -2.42 -2.42
C ASP A 300 -16.27 -3.78 -2.96
N ALA A 301 -15.75 -4.86 -2.38
CA ALA A 301 -16.12 -6.23 -2.70
C ALA A 301 -16.88 -6.85 -1.51
N TYR A 302 -18.20 -7.04 -1.66
CA TYR A 302 -19.09 -7.63 -0.63
C TYR A 302 -19.67 -8.96 -1.10
N ASP A 303 -20.05 -9.85 -0.17
CA ASP A 303 -20.95 -11.00 -0.42
C ASP A 303 -20.64 -11.80 -1.72
N GLY A 304 -19.45 -12.41 -1.82
CA GLY A 304 -19.07 -13.24 -2.98
C GLY A 304 -18.62 -12.48 -4.23
N VAL A 305 -18.21 -11.21 -4.11
CA VAL A 305 -17.55 -10.47 -5.19
C VAL A 305 -16.11 -10.91 -5.39
N ASP A 306 -15.77 -11.36 -6.60
CA ASP A 306 -14.37 -11.52 -7.02
C ASP A 306 -13.84 -10.19 -7.58
N PHE A 307 -12.93 -9.53 -6.86
CA PHE A 307 -12.30 -8.30 -7.32
C PHE A 307 -10.83 -8.54 -7.69
N SER A 308 -10.41 -8.14 -8.89
CA SER A 308 -9.00 -8.23 -9.28
C SER A 308 -8.53 -7.05 -10.13
N ILE A 309 -7.32 -6.59 -9.85
CA ILE A 309 -6.55 -5.76 -10.78
C ILE A 309 -5.29 -6.51 -11.17
N GLU A 310 -5.11 -6.70 -12.47
CA GLU A 310 -3.97 -7.42 -13.03
C GLU A 310 -3.28 -6.58 -14.11
N ASP A 311 -1.94 -6.58 -14.15
CA ASP A 311 -1.16 -5.98 -15.25
C ASP A 311 -1.54 -4.51 -15.56
N SER A 312 -1.82 -3.73 -14.54
CA SER A 312 -2.40 -2.38 -14.68
C SER A 312 -1.64 -1.36 -13.83
N TYR A 313 -1.67 -0.10 -14.22
CA TYR A 313 -0.86 0.91 -13.55
C TYR A 313 -1.44 2.32 -13.56
N SER A 314 -0.91 3.16 -12.67
CA SER A 314 -1.25 4.58 -12.62
C SER A 314 0.02 5.42 -12.53
N SER A 315 0.11 6.44 -13.39
CA SER A 315 1.10 7.52 -13.29
C SER A 315 0.43 8.85 -12.92
N ALA A 316 -0.82 8.81 -12.47
CA ALA A 316 -1.58 9.98 -12.11
C ALA A 316 -1.08 10.58 -10.80
N ASP A 317 -0.92 11.90 -10.76
CA ASP A 317 -0.78 12.60 -9.49
C ASP A 317 -2.13 12.66 -8.78
N VAL A 318 -2.14 12.38 -7.48
CA VAL A 318 -3.36 12.24 -6.67
C VAL A 318 -3.28 13.18 -5.48
N TYR A 319 -4.27 14.07 -5.37
CA TYR A 319 -4.36 15.08 -4.32
C TYR A 319 -5.65 14.95 -3.52
N ASN A 320 -5.47 14.86 -2.20
CA ASN A 320 -6.47 14.84 -1.14
C ASN A 320 -7.43 13.66 -1.19
N GLY A 321 -8.27 13.57 -0.15
CA GLY A 321 -9.14 12.45 0.14
C GLY A 321 -8.79 11.85 1.50
N HIS A 322 -9.80 11.31 2.18
CA HIS A 322 -9.62 10.58 3.42
C HIS A 322 -8.87 9.25 3.18
N ALA A 323 -9.09 8.58 2.06
CA ALA A 323 -8.23 7.50 1.60
C ALA A 323 -7.64 7.89 0.24
N THR A 324 -6.33 8.13 0.19
CA THR A 324 -5.63 8.64 -1.00
C THR A 324 -4.57 7.62 -1.44
N GLY A 325 -4.68 7.07 -2.64
CA GLY A 325 -3.73 6.08 -3.14
C GLY A 325 -3.27 6.32 -4.57
N GLY A 326 -1.98 6.05 -4.85
CA GLY A 326 -1.46 6.24 -6.21
C GLY A 326 -2.05 5.26 -7.24
N LEU A 327 -2.56 4.10 -6.81
CA LEU A 327 -3.35 3.18 -7.64
C LEU A 327 -4.81 3.11 -7.16
N ILE A 328 -5.04 2.77 -5.90
CA ILE A 328 -6.39 2.61 -5.32
C ILE A 328 -6.54 3.49 -4.07
N GLY A 329 -7.58 4.30 -3.99
CA GLY A 329 -7.86 5.05 -2.76
C GLY A 329 -8.26 4.15 -1.60
N LEU A 330 -9.39 3.45 -1.76
CA LEU A 330 -9.95 2.50 -0.79
C LEU A 330 -10.12 1.13 -1.46
N LEU A 331 -9.56 0.08 -0.86
CA LEU A 331 -9.89 -1.31 -1.17
C LEU A 331 -10.51 -1.95 0.07
N TYR A 332 -11.76 -2.40 -0.03
CA TYR A 332 -12.47 -3.06 1.06
C TYR A 332 -13.04 -4.39 0.58
N CYS A 333 -12.60 -5.50 1.19
CA CYS A 333 -13.03 -6.84 0.82
C CYS A 333 -13.71 -7.53 1.98
N ASP A 334 -15.04 -7.61 1.91
CA ASP A 334 -15.93 -8.13 2.94
C ASP A 334 -16.33 -9.59 2.69
N THR A 335 -16.71 -10.25 3.77
CA THR A 335 -17.15 -11.65 3.90
C THR A 335 -16.11 -12.75 3.58
N PRO A 336 -15.68 -13.54 4.58
CA PRO A 336 -14.78 -14.67 4.37
C PRO A 336 -15.42 -15.82 3.57
N GLY A 337 -14.61 -16.54 2.79
CA GLY A 337 -14.96 -17.84 2.22
C GLY A 337 -15.62 -17.83 0.84
N THR A 338 -15.89 -16.65 0.26
CA THR A 338 -16.45 -16.52 -1.11
C THR A 338 -15.84 -15.39 -1.94
N VAL A 339 -14.97 -14.56 -1.35
CA VAL A 339 -14.40 -13.36 -1.99
C VAL A 339 -12.88 -13.49 -2.08
N ASP A 340 -12.36 -13.50 -3.30
CA ASP A 340 -10.94 -13.32 -3.57
C ASP A 340 -10.68 -11.91 -4.11
N CYS A 341 -9.96 -11.12 -3.32
CA CYS A 341 -9.44 -9.82 -3.74
C CYS A 341 -7.97 -9.92 -4.11
N GLY A 342 -7.62 -9.54 -5.35
CA GLY A 342 -6.27 -9.70 -5.88
C GLY A 342 -5.72 -8.44 -6.53
N LEU A 343 -4.51 -8.03 -6.16
CA LEU A 343 -3.71 -7.06 -6.89
C LEU A 343 -2.44 -7.77 -7.38
N THR A 344 -2.30 -7.97 -8.69
CA THR A 344 -1.18 -8.74 -9.26
C THR A 344 -0.50 -7.96 -10.37
N ARG A 345 0.83 -7.80 -10.31
CA ARG A 345 1.61 -7.07 -11.32
C ARG A 345 1.08 -5.66 -11.58
N VAL A 346 0.71 -4.97 -10.50
CA VAL A 346 0.23 -3.58 -10.57
C VAL A 346 1.30 -2.59 -10.11
N HIS A 347 1.24 -1.37 -10.62
CA HIS A 347 2.15 -0.33 -10.13
C HIS A 347 1.64 1.10 -10.14
N SER A 348 2.30 1.93 -9.36
CA SER A 348 2.03 3.37 -9.21
C SER A 348 3.31 4.20 -9.23
N SER A 349 3.25 5.39 -9.82
CA SER A 349 4.43 6.28 -9.96
C SER A 349 4.15 7.78 -9.81
N GLY A 350 2.88 8.21 -9.77
CA GLY A 350 2.54 9.62 -9.61
C GLY A 350 2.81 10.14 -8.19
N PHE A 351 2.80 11.46 -8.03
CA PHE A 351 2.87 12.11 -6.73
C PHE A 351 1.55 11.91 -5.96
N VAL A 352 1.64 11.55 -4.68
CA VAL A 352 0.46 11.34 -3.83
C VAL A 352 0.54 12.28 -2.62
N HIS A 353 -0.47 13.11 -2.45
CA HIS A 353 -0.54 14.08 -1.36
C HIS A 353 -1.92 14.11 -0.73
N SER A 354 -1.99 14.21 0.60
CA SER A 354 -3.24 14.59 1.27
C SER A 354 -2.96 15.49 2.46
N ASN A 355 -3.85 16.47 2.65
CA ASN A 355 -3.93 17.30 3.85
C ASN A 355 -5.21 17.03 4.64
N THR A 356 -5.90 15.92 4.32
CA THR A 356 -7.22 15.59 4.89
C THR A 356 -7.04 15.07 6.31
N SER A 357 -7.70 15.71 7.28
CA SER A 357 -7.69 15.26 8.67
C SER A 357 -8.23 13.84 8.78
N GLY A 358 -7.51 12.98 9.51
CA GLY A 358 -7.85 11.56 9.64
C GLY A 358 -7.40 10.68 8.47
N GLY A 359 -6.81 11.29 7.42
CA GLY A 359 -6.55 10.61 6.16
C GLY A 359 -5.52 9.48 6.23
N PHE A 360 -5.62 8.56 5.27
CA PHE A 360 -4.69 7.47 5.02
C PHE A 360 -4.15 7.60 3.60
N VAL A 361 -2.84 7.73 3.47
CA VAL A 361 -2.18 7.98 2.20
C VAL A 361 -1.18 6.86 1.92
N GLY A 362 -1.30 6.24 0.75
CA GLY A 362 -0.41 5.18 0.31
C GLY A 362 0.09 5.40 -1.11
N GLY A 363 1.34 5.03 -1.39
CA GLY A 363 1.87 5.13 -2.75
C GLY A 363 1.12 4.21 -3.72
N LEU A 364 0.71 3.01 -3.30
CA LEU A 364 -0.15 2.09 -4.06
C LEU A 364 -1.61 2.17 -3.59
N VAL A 365 -1.87 1.88 -2.32
CA VAL A 365 -3.24 1.83 -1.74
C VAL A 365 -3.35 2.74 -0.53
N GLY A 366 -4.34 3.65 -0.50
CA GLY A 366 -4.56 4.54 0.64
C GLY A 366 -4.98 3.77 1.89
N TYR A 367 -6.08 3.02 1.79
CA TYR A 367 -6.60 2.18 2.86
C TYR A 367 -7.03 0.80 2.32
N LEU A 368 -6.61 -0.25 3.03
CA LEU A 368 -6.90 -1.64 2.71
C LEU A 368 -7.66 -2.30 3.88
N GLY A 369 -8.97 -2.47 3.71
CA GLY A 369 -9.84 -3.20 4.62
C GLY A 369 -9.95 -4.67 4.22
N PHE A 370 -9.58 -5.59 5.12
CA PHE A 370 -9.51 -7.03 4.81
C PHE A 370 -10.29 -7.97 5.75
N PRO A 371 -11.62 -7.82 5.91
CA PRO A 371 -12.44 -8.87 6.54
C PRO A 371 -12.44 -10.21 5.75
N ALA A 372 -12.07 -10.21 4.47
CA ALA A 372 -11.89 -11.39 3.62
C ALA A 372 -10.40 -11.61 3.22
N ALA A 373 -10.15 -12.57 2.32
CA ALA A 373 -8.81 -12.85 1.82
C ALA A 373 -8.38 -11.79 0.78
N ILE A 374 -7.20 -11.20 0.97
CA ILE A 374 -6.58 -10.28 0.02
C ILE A 374 -5.16 -10.75 -0.31
N THR A 375 -4.84 -10.82 -1.59
CA THR A 375 -3.48 -11.06 -2.08
C THR A 375 -2.98 -9.88 -2.88
N VAL A 376 -1.80 -9.37 -2.52
CA VAL A 376 -1.04 -8.37 -3.30
C VAL A 376 0.27 -9.02 -3.70
N SER A 377 0.50 -9.22 -5.00
CA SER A 377 1.72 -9.87 -5.48
C SER A 377 2.36 -9.16 -6.66
N ASP A 378 3.69 -9.28 -6.75
CA ASP A 378 4.49 -8.82 -7.89
C ASP A 378 4.27 -7.33 -8.23
N SER A 379 3.96 -6.53 -7.21
CA SER A 379 3.43 -5.18 -7.36
C SER A 379 4.36 -4.15 -6.73
N TYR A 380 4.33 -2.92 -7.26
CA TYR A 380 5.26 -1.90 -6.78
C TYR A 380 4.73 -0.48 -6.78
N SER A 381 5.35 0.36 -5.95
CA SER A 381 5.12 1.80 -5.96
C SER A 381 6.43 2.56 -5.99
N SER A 382 6.51 3.52 -6.89
CA SER A 382 7.58 4.53 -6.97
C SER A 382 7.06 5.93 -6.63
N SER A 383 5.79 6.02 -6.21
CA SER A 383 5.10 7.26 -5.88
C SER A 383 5.79 8.00 -4.75
N VAL A 384 6.05 9.29 -4.92
CA VAL A 384 6.45 10.17 -3.81
C VAL A 384 5.20 10.51 -3.01
N VAL A 385 5.23 10.21 -1.72
CA VAL A 385 4.08 10.36 -0.82
C VAL A 385 4.34 11.47 0.19
N THR A 386 3.44 12.42 0.26
CA THR A 386 3.51 13.50 1.24
C THR A 386 2.19 13.69 1.97
N GLY A 387 2.25 14.27 3.16
CA GLY A 387 1.05 14.70 3.85
C GLY A 387 1.29 15.78 4.87
N SER A 388 0.24 16.55 5.11
CA SER A 388 0.25 17.71 6.00
C SER A 388 -1.00 17.72 6.89
N GLY A 389 -0.98 18.58 7.91
CA GLY A 389 -2.10 18.69 8.86
C GLY A 389 -2.23 17.46 9.77
N SER A 390 -3.44 16.91 9.88
CA SER A 390 -3.79 15.83 10.82
C SER A 390 -4.02 14.49 10.11
N VAL A 391 -3.22 14.18 9.10
CA VAL A 391 -3.24 12.87 8.42
C VAL A 391 -2.83 11.79 9.41
N ASN A 392 -3.54 10.67 9.43
CA ASN A 392 -3.28 9.58 10.39
C ASN A 392 -2.16 8.65 9.94
N SER A 393 -1.94 8.53 8.62
CA SER A 393 -1.04 7.51 8.08
C SER A 393 -0.47 7.87 6.72
N LEU A 394 0.86 7.81 6.56
CA LEU A 394 1.54 7.98 5.27
C LEU A 394 2.46 6.80 4.98
N ALA A 395 2.30 6.19 3.81
CA ALA A 395 3.20 5.11 3.41
C ALA A 395 3.53 5.05 1.92
N GLY A 396 4.70 4.51 1.58
CA GLY A 396 5.13 4.37 0.18
C GLY A 396 4.43 3.23 -0.57
N PHE A 397 3.81 2.27 0.13
CA PHE A 397 3.01 1.20 -0.48
C PHE A 397 1.56 1.25 -0.02
N ILE A 398 1.27 0.92 1.25
CA ILE A 398 -0.10 0.90 1.78
C ILE A 398 -0.19 1.81 3.01
N GLY A 399 -1.07 2.81 2.96
CA GLY A 399 -1.23 3.78 4.05
C GLY A 399 -1.68 3.09 5.34
N LYS A 400 -2.82 2.41 5.32
CA LYS A 400 -3.32 1.64 6.47
C LYS A 400 -3.90 0.31 6.02
N THR A 401 -3.67 -0.74 6.81
CA THR A 401 -4.45 -1.97 6.74
C THR A 401 -5.25 -2.15 8.02
N GLU A 402 -6.49 -2.62 7.88
CA GLU A 402 -7.33 -2.95 9.03
C GLU A 402 -8.28 -4.07 8.69
N ASN A 403 -8.37 -5.04 9.59
CA ASN A 403 -9.44 -6.01 9.56
C ASN A 403 -10.45 -5.64 10.67
N GLN A 404 -11.70 -5.44 10.26
CA GLN A 404 -12.83 -5.25 11.16
C GLN A 404 -13.38 -6.65 11.52
N ALA A 405 -13.31 -7.02 12.79
CA ALA A 405 -13.63 -8.36 13.28
C ALA A 405 -15.12 -8.74 13.07
N HIS A 406 -15.44 -9.35 11.92
CA HIS A 406 -16.78 -9.86 11.61
C HIS A 406 -16.93 -11.39 11.80
N GLY A 407 -16.20 -11.98 12.76
CA GLY A 407 -16.24 -13.43 13.03
C GLY A 407 -15.58 -14.31 11.96
N ALA A 408 -14.90 -13.68 10.99
CA ALA A 408 -14.13 -14.27 9.91
C ALA A 408 -12.73 -14.70 10.34
N THR A 409 -12.08 -15.57 9.55
CA THR A 409 -10.61 -15.80 9.56
C THR A 409 -9.96 -15.09 8.37
N PRO A 410 -9.80 -13.76 8.42
CA PRO A 410 -9.28 -12.98 7.31
C PRO A 410 -7.80 -13.25 7.06
N HIS A 411 -7.39 -13.06 5.82
CA HIS A 411 -6.05 -13.44 5.38
C HIS A 411 -5.47 -12.41 4.41
N LEU A 412 -4.44 -11.69 4.82
CA LEU A 412 -3.71 -10.75 3.96
C LEU A 412 -2.36 -11.35 3.58
N VAL A 413 -2.10 -11.48 2.27
CA VAL A 413 -0.79 -11.86 1.72
C VAL A 413 -0.22 -10.70 0.91
N ILE A 414 1.00 -10.31 1.24
CA ILE A 414 1.82 -9.39 0.43
C ILE A 414 3.10 -10.14 0.05
N ASP A 415 3.30 -10.35 -1.24
CA ASP A 415 4.33 -11.25 -1.76
C ASP A 415 5.09 -10.61 -2.93
N HIS A 416 6.43 -10.64 -2.90
CA HIS A 416 7.25 -10.08 -3.99
C HIS A 416 6.92 -8.63 -4.37
N CYS A 417 6.68 -7.78 -3.37
CA CYS A 417 6.28 -6.39 -3.58
C CYS A 417 7.37 -5.38 -3.19
N TYR A 418 7.36 -4.19 -3.78
CA TYR A 418 8.38 -3.18 -3.44
C TYR A 418 7.93 -1.72 -3.47
N ALA A 419 8.53 -0.91 -2.61
CA ALA A 419 8.31 0.54 -2.54
C ALA A 419 9.63 1.33 -2.64
N THR A 420 9.71 2.27 -3.56
CA THR A 420 10.93 3.06 -3.80
C THR A 420 10.75 4.57 -3.64
N GLY A 421 9.50 5.04 -3.63
CA GLY A 421 9.20 6.46 -3.46
C GLY A 421 9.38 6.94 -2.02
N ASN A 422 9.82 8.19 -1.87
CA ASN A 422 10.02 8.81 -0.56
C ASN A 422 8.67 9.14 0.09
N VAL A 423 8.62 9.00 1.42
CA VAL A 423 7.49 9.36 2.28
C VAL A 423 7.91 10.49 3.20
N SER A 424 7.18 11.62 3.17
CA SER A 424 7.49 12.77 4.02
C SER A 424 6.23 13.40 4.60
N ALA A 425 6.19 13.53 5.92
CA ALA A 425 5.27 14.41 6.62
C ALA A 425 5.81 15.84 6.66
N ASP A 426 4.92 16.83 6.72
CA ASP A 426 5.28 18.21 7.00
C ASP A 426 5.93 18.37 8.38
N SER A 427 6.94 19.24 8.47
CA SER A 427 7.63 19.54 9.72
C SER A 427 6.65 20.08 10.76
N GLY A 428 6.52 19.37 11.90
CA GLY A 428 5.66 19.76 13.03
C GLY A 428 4.33 19.00 13.13
N ALA A 429 3.96 18.23 12.11
CA ALA A 429 2.74 17.41 12.16
C ALA A 429 3.00 16.07 12.87
N ASN A 430 2.05 15.61 13.69
CA ASN A 430 2.14 14.29 14.33
C ASN A 430 1.62 13.20 13.37
N ILE A 431 2.27 13.04 12.22
CA ILE A 431 1.91 12.09 11.18
C ILE A 431 2.93 10.93 11.16
N PRO A 432 2.53 9.70 11.52
CA PRO A 432 3.42 8.54 11.42
C PRO A 432 3.66 8.14 9.96
N THR A 433 4.87 7.62 9.70
CA THR A 433 5.29 7.23 8.34
C THR A 433 5.88 5.82 8.28
N GLY A 434 5.62 5.10 7.19
CA GLY A 434 6.31 3.85 6.86
C GLY A 434 6.66 3.80 5.38
N SER A 435 7.90 3.52 5.01
CA SER A 435 8.27 3.49 3.57
C SER A 435 7.50 2.43 2.77
N PHE A 436 7.05 1.35 3.41
CA PHE A 436 6.23 0.30 2.82
C PHE A 436 4.79 0.38 3.34
N ILE A 437 4.56 0.07 4.61
CA ILE A 437 3.24 0.15 5.26
C ILE A 437 3.37 1.05 6.49
N ASN A 438 2.41 1.92 6.77
CA ASN A 438 2.49 2.70 8.01
C ASN A 438 1.73 2.06 9.17
N ASP A 439 0.48 1.68 9.02
CA ASP A 439 -0.32 1.07 10.10
C ASP A 439 -0.84 -0.30 9.67
N LEU A 440 -0.28 -1.36 10.26
CA LEU A 440 -0.63 -2.75 9.99
C LEU A 440 -1.38 -3.34 11.19
N ARG A 441 -2.69 -3.59 11.02
CA ARG A 441 -3.55 -4.13 12.08
C ARG A 441 -4.19 -5.47 11.72
N ALA A 442 -3.79 -6.52 12.42
CA ALA A 442 -4.48 -7.81 12.38
C ALA A 442 -5.31 -7.98 13.67
N GLN A 443 -6.64 -8.02 13.56
CA GLN A 443 -7.51 -8.08 14.74
C GLN A 443 -8.51 -9.24 14.65
N GLY A 444 -8.74 -9.94 15.75
CA GLY A 444 -9.74 -11.01 15.84
C GLY A 444 -9.16 -12.40 15.58
N ALA A 445 -9.95 -13.40 15.96
CA ALA A 445 -9.52 -14.79 16.02
C ALA A 445 -9.25 -15.35 14.62
N GLY A 446 -8.04 -15.86 14.42
CA GLY A 446 -7.63 -16.46 13.14
C GLY A 446 -7.34 -15.45 12.03
N ALA A 447 -7.33 -14.14 12.31
CA ALA A 447 -6.83 -13.16 11.36
C ALA A 447 -5.33 -13.40 11.10
N SER A 448 -4.93 -13.53 9.85
CA SER A 448 -3.55 -13.82 9.44
C SER A 448 -3.03 -12.77 8.48
N VAL A 449 -1.81 -12.30 8.74
CA VAL A 449 -1.05 -11.43 7.83
C VAL A 449 0.27 -12.11 7.49
N ILE A 450 0.58 -12.20 6.20
CA ILE A 450 1.86 -12.69 5.70
C ILE A 450 2.45 -11.63 4.77
N ILE A 451 3.61 -11.09 5.12
CA ILE A 451 4.41 -10.23 4.25
C ILE A 451 5.72 -10.95 3.99
N ARG A 452 6.03 -11.21 2.73
CA ARG A 452 7.27 -11.90 2.38
C ARG A 452 7.92 -11.41 1.10
N ASP A 453 9.22 -11.65 1.00
CA ASP A 453 10.03 -11.42 -0.21
C ASP A 453 9.86 -9.99 -0.76
N SER A 454 9.67 -9.03 0.14
CA SER A 454 9.28 -7.66 -0.18
C SER A 454 10.29 -6.65 0.35
N TYR A 455 10.41 -5.49 -0.30
CA TYR A 455 11.46 -4.53 0.06
C TYR A 455 11.07 -3.06 -0.07
N ALA A 456 11.75 -2.20 0.70
CA ALA A 456 11.59 -0.76 0.61
C ALA A 456 12.91 0.00 0.56
N THR A 457 12.98 0.97 -0.33
CA THR A 457 14.18 1.82 -0.53
C THR A 457 13.89 3.31 -0.37
N GLY A 458 12.63 3.70 -0.38
CA GLY A 458 12.22 5.08 -0.13
C GLY A 458 12.50 5.53 1.31
N ASN A 459 12.89 6.79 1.48
CA ASN A 459 13.08 7.38 2.81
C ASN A 459 11.72 7.59 3.50
N ALA A 460 11.68 7.50 4.83
CA ALA A 460 10.49 7.75 5.64
C ALA A 460 10.77 8.82 6.71
N ASN A 461 10.24 10.03 6.50
CA ASN A 461 10.41 11.15 7.42
C ASN A 461 9.07 11.51 8.06
N SER A 462 8.92 11.24 9.36
CA SER A 462 7.77 11.69 10.12
C SER A 462 8.03 13.04 10.79
N GLY A 463 6.95 13.72 11.17
CA GLY A 463 7.06 14.95 11.94
C GLY A 463 7.30 14.71 13.44
N SER A 464 7.26 15.78 14.23
CA SER A 464 7.50 15.72 15.66
C SER A 464 6.40 14.93 16.38
N GLY A 465 6.79 13.99 17.25
CA GLY A 465 5.87 13.22 18.08
C GLY A 465 5.36 11.91 17.49
N SER A 466 5.74 11.55 16.25
CA SER A 466 5.25 10.34 15.58
C SER A 466 6.29 9.24 15.48
N SER A 467 5.81 8.04 15.16
CA SER A 467 6.65 6.90 14.78
C SER A 467 7.01 6.96 13.30
N SER A 468 8.22 6.53 12.93
CA SER A 468 8.62 6.28 11.55
C SER A 468 9.27 4.91 11.40
N SER A 469 9.25 4.36 10.20
CA SER A 469 10.01 3.17 9.87
C SER A 469 10.44 3.13 8.42
N ALA A 470 11.60 2.53 8.18
CA ALA A 470 12.08 2.24 6.83
C ALA A 470 11.40 1.01 6.21
N PHE A 471 10.39 0.40 6.85
CA PHE A 471 9.48 -0.56 6.23
C PHE A 471 8.04 -0.45 6.77
N ILE A 472 7.76 -0.96 7.98
CA ILE A 472 6.45 -0.92 8.67
C ILE A 472 6.45 0.12 9.79
N GLY A 473 5.61 1.15 9.73
CA GLY A 473 5.53 2.20 10.77
C GLY A 473 5.10 1.64 12.14
N SER A 474 3.98 0.93 12.17
CA SER A 474 3.36 0.32 13.34
C SER A 474 2.74 -1.03 12.98
N LEU A 475 2.99 -2.03 13.82
CA LEU A 475 2.39 -3.36 13.73
C LEU A 475 1.67 -3.69 15.05
N SER A 476 0.37 -3.93 14.94
CA SER A 476 -0.48 -4.37 16.03
C SER A 476 -1.26 -5.61 15.65
N THR A 477 -1.26 -6.60 16.53
CA THR A 477 -2.03 -7.84 16.42
C THR A 477 -2.93 -7.98 17.65
N ASN A 478 -4.12 -8.58 17.55
CA ASN A 478 -4.99 -8.82 18.70
C ASN A 478 -5.94 -10.00 18.48
N GLY A 479 -6.27 -10.71 19.55
CA GLY A 479 -7.42 -11.60 19.66
C GLY A 479 -7.26 -12.93 18.92
N GLY A 480 -6.09 -13.56 18.93
CA GLY A 480 -5.86 -14.82 18.22
C GLY A 480 -5.26 -14.65 16.83
N SER A 481 -4.80 -13.44 16.48
CA SER A 481 -4.26 -13.13 15.16
C SER A 481 -2.79 -13.48 15.01
N THR A 482 -2.38 -13.83 13.78
CA THR A 482 -1.00 -14.13 13.41
C THR A 482 -0.43 -13.09 12.45
N ALA A 483 0.83 -12.71 12.62
CA ALA A 483 1.57 -11.90 11.65
C ALA A 483 2.94 -12.52 11.36
N GLN A 484 3.23 -12.76 10.09
CA GLN A 484 4.50 -13.29 9.60
C GLN A 484 5.17 -12.29 8.67
N ILE A 485 6.36 -11.84 9.03
CA ILE A 485 7.18 -10.89 8.26
C ILE A 485 8.48 -11.62 7.89
N LEU A 486 8.60 -12.04 6.64
CA LEU A 486 9.60 -13.03 6.21
C LEU A 486 10.44 -12.52 5.06
N ARG A 487 11.77 -12.57 5.14
CA ARG A 487 12.67 -12.18 4.04
C ARG A 487 12.39 -10.76 3.51
N VAL A 488 12.06 -9.84 4.40
CA VAL A 488 11.86 -8.43 4.03
C VAL A 488 13.13 -7.63 4.20
N HIS A 489 13.29 -6.56 3.43
CA HIS A 489 14.42 -5.67 3.64
C HIS A 489 14.18 -4.19 3.38
N SER A 490 14.94 -3.35 4.10
CA SER A 490 14.90 -1.90 3.97
C SER A 490 16.27 -1.27 3.78
N THR A 491 16.32 -0.23 2.94
CA THR A 491 17.55 0.56 2.70
C THR A 491 17.35 2.07 2.80
N GLY A 492 16.12 2.56 2.70
CA GLY A 492 15.81 3.98 2.83
C GLY A 492 16.02 4.50 4.25
N SER A 493 16.45 5.74 4.43
CA SER A 493 16.61 6.31 5.77
C SER A 493 15.26 6.52 6.45
N ALA A 494 15.20 6.33 7.77
CA ALA A 494 14.03 6.68 8.57
C ALA A 494 14.37 7.74 9.61
N SER A 495 13.50 8.74 9.73
CA SER A 495 13.61 9.79 10.74
C SER A 495 12.27 9.99 11.43
N ALA A 496 12.25 10.00 12.76
CA ALA A 496 11.04 10.27 13.53
C ALA A 496 11.27 11.15 14.76
N GLY A 497 10.19 11.84 15.15
CA GLY A 497 10.12 12.53 16.43
C GLY A 497 10.16 11.57 17.62
N TYR A 498 9.44 10.44 17.58
CA TYR A 498 9.20 9.57 18.75
C TYR A 498 9.91 8.22 18.65
N VAL A 499 9.41 7.31 17.80
CA VAL A 499 9.96 5.96 17.65
C VAL A 499 10.40 5.73 16.21
N THR A 500 11.59 5.17 16.00
CA THR A 500 12.10 4.87 14.65
C THR A 500 12.67 3.46 14.57
N GLY A 501 12.23 2.69 13.59
CA GLY A 501 12.76 1.35 13.30
C GLY A 501 13.26 1.21 11.87
N GLY A 502 14.18 0.28 11.62
CA GLY A 502 14.55 -0.06 10.25
C GLY A 502 13.54 -0.95 9.55
N ILE A 503 12.90 -1.89 10.25
CA ILE A 503 11.83 -2.74 9.72
C ILE A 503 10.50 -2.44 10.38
N ILE A 504 10.43 -2.36 11.72
CA ILE A 504 9.19 -1.99 12.42
C ILE A 504 9.45 -0.80 13.32
N GLY A 505 8.69 0.28 13.19
CA GLY A 505 8.79 1.42 14.12
C GLY A 505 8.30 0.98 15.49
N TYR A 506 7.00 0.72 15.60
CA TYR A 506 6.33 0.34 16.84
C TYR A 506 5.70 -1.06 16.72
N LEU A 507 6.06 -1.97 17.62
CA LEU A 507 5.54 -3.34 17.67
C LEU A 507 4.81 -3.58 18.98
N ALA A 508 3.50 -3.76 18.92
CA ALA A 508 2.65 -3.99 20.10
C ALA A 508 1.62 -5.10 19.84
N PRO A 509 2.04 -6.37 19.89
CA PRO A 509 1.09 -7.46 19.95
C PRO A 509 0.20 -7.39 21.19
N SER A 510 -1.06 -7.74 21.00
CA SER A 510 -2.08 -7.80 22.06
C SER A 510 -2.53 -9.25 22.32
N ASN A 511 -3.58 -9.43 23.12
CA ASN A 511 -4.01 -10.73 23.64
C ASN A 511 -4.05 -11.84 22.58
N ASP A 512 -3.53 -13.01 22.95
CA ASP A 512 -3.57 -14.24 22.14
C ASP A 512 -2.91 -14.10 20.75
N SER A 513 -1.97 -13.16 20.57
CA SER A 513 -1.32 -12.93 19.28
C SER A 513 -0.03 -13.72 19.09
N THR A 514 0.28 -14.06 17.83
CA THR A 514 1.57 -14.62 17.44
C THR A 514 2.22 -13.77 16.35
N ILE A 515 3.48 -13.37 16.55
CA ILE A 515 4.26 -12.63 15.57
C ILE A 515 5.57 -13.36 15.25
N GLU A 516 5.88 -13.49 13.97
CA GLU A 516 7.17 -14.00 13.47
C GLU A 516 7.85 -12.95 12.58
N LEU A 517 9.10 -12.59 12.90
CA LEU A 517 9.97 -11.78 12.05
C LEU A 517 11.23 -12.58 11.71
N LYS A 518 11.42 -12.93 10.45
CA LYS A 518 12.45 -13.91 10.08
C LYS A 518 13.20 -13.58 8.79
N ASP A 519 14.48 -13.92 8.76
CA ASP A 519 15.35 -13.81 7.57
C ASP A 519 15.38 -12.39 6.96
N SER A 520 15.18 -11.35 7.79
CA SER A 520 14.92 -9.98 7.35
C SER A 520 16.04 -9.01 7.73
N TYR A 521 16.24 -7.94 6.95
CA TYR A 521 17.35 -7.02 7.21
C TYR A 521 17.13 -5.56 6.88
N SER A 522 17.83 -4.69 7.60
CA SER A 522 17.82 -3.25 7.39
C SER A 522 19.23 -2.71 7.22
N THR A 523 19.45 -1.88 6.21
CA THR A 523 20.69 -1.07 6.05
C THR A 523 20.44 0.42 6.29
N SER A 524 19.20 0.73 6.68
CA SER A 524 18.63 2.07 6.81
C SER A 524 19.36 2.89 7.86
N ALA A 525 19.69 4.14 7.53
CA ALA A 525 20.12 5.14 8.51
C ALA A 525 18.90 5.57 9.35
N ILE A 526 19.06 5.58 10.67
CA ILE A 526 17.97 5.83 11.62
C ILE A 526 18.28 7.09 12.42
N THR A 527 17.39 8.09 12.36
CA THR A 527 17.48 9.28 13.20
C THR A 527 16.25 9.38 14.09
N VAL A 528 16.44 9.42 15.41
CA VAL A 528 15.35 9.60 16.38
C VAL A 528 15.57 10.86 17.20
N VAL A 529 14.53 11.68 17.33
CA VAL A 529 14.63 12.89 18.16
C VAL A 529 14.42 12.53 19.63
N HIS A 530 13.26 11.96 20.00
CA HIS A 530 12.77 11.94 21.39
C HIS A 530 12.62 10.62 22.14
N GLU A 531 12.55 9.42 21.54
CA GLU A 531 12.28 8.23 22.37
C GLU A 531 13.03 6.93 22.02
N ASN A 532 12.70 6.21 20.95
CA ASN A 532 13.31 4.89 20.75
C ASN A 532 13.79 4.73 19.31
N GLY A 533 15.05 4.34 19.14
CA GLY A 533 15.66 4.11 17.82
C GLY A 533 16.25 2.71 17.75
N GLY A 534 15.76 1.89 16.83
CA GLY A 534 16.26 0.53 16.62
C GLY A 534 16.61 0.26 15.16
N GLY A 535 17.71 -0.43 14.90
CA GLY A 535 18.08 -0.79 13.53
C GLY A 535 17.09 -1.76 12.87
N LEU A 536 16.37 -2.55 13.66
CA LEU A 536 15.28 -3.43 13.22
C LEU A 536 13.93 -2.98 13.77
N VAL A 537 13.77 -2.94 15.09
CA VAL A 537 12.53 -2.55 15.76
C VAL A 537 12.75 -1.34 16.65
N GLY A 538 12.02 -0.24 16.41
CA GLY A 538 12.16 0.96 17.23
C GLY A 538 11.76 0.73 18.67
N TYR A 539 10.57 0.16 18.90
CA TYR A 539 10.06 -0.12 20.23
C TYR A 539 9.17 -1.36 20.23
N LEU A 540 9.47 -2.30 21.11
CA LEU A 540 8.71 -3.54 21.32
C LEU A 540 8.01 -3.48 22.68
N GLU A 541 6.67 -3.43 22.66
CA GLU A 541 5.85 -3.47 23.87
C GLU A 541 4.99 -4.73 23.95
N LEU A 542 5.19 -5.42 25.05
CA LEU A 542 4.61 -6.72 25.36
C LEU A 542 3.81 -6.59 26.66
N SER A 543 2.60 -6.04 26.54
CA SER A 543 1.78 -5.64 27.69
C SER A 543 0.51 -6.47 27.90
N GLN A 544 0.27 -7.47 27.05
CA GLN A 544 -0.99 -8.22 26.98
C GLN A 544 -0.73 -9.72 27.10
N ASN A 545 -1.77 -10.50 27.40
CA ASN A 545 -1.64 -11.90 27.78
C ASN A 545 -1.48 -12.84 26.58
N ASN A 546 -0.96 -14.04 26.82
CA ASN A 546 -0.90 -15.15 25.85
C ASN A 546 -0.25 -14.75 24.51
N THR A 547 0.75 -13.87 24.57
CA THR A 547 1.41 -13.32 23.38
C THR A 547 2.70 -14.07 23.11
N SER A 548 2.94 -14.43 21.85
CA SER A 548 4.17 -15.06 21.38
C SER A 548 4.84 -14.22 20.30
N VAL A 549 6.11 -13.89 20.48
CA VAL A 549 6.92 -13.18 19.49
C VAL A 549 8.21 -13.93 19.23
N THR A 550 8.43 -14.34 17.99
CA THR A 550 9.66 -15.01 17.55
C THR A 550 10.36 -14.16 16.51
N MET A 551 11.65 -13.89 16.73
CA MET A 551 12.49 -13.18 15.77
C MET A 551 13.77 -13.97 15.52
N SER A 552 14.04 -14.37 14.28
CA SER A 552 15.25 -15.14 13.97
C SER A 552 15.91 -14.77 12.66
N ASN A 553 17.24 -14.92 12.57
CA ASN A 553 18.01 -14.66 11.35
C ASN A 553 17.87 -13.23 10.82
N ASN A 554 17.78 -12.23 11.71
CA ASN A 554 17.59 -10.83 11.33
C ASN A 554 18.87 -10.00 11.49
N TYR A 555 19.05 -8.98 10.65
CA TYR A 555 20.28 -8.18 10.71
C TYR A 555 20.14 -6.69 10.40
N HIS A 556 20.98 -5.89 11.05
CA HIS A 556 21.17 -4.46 10.76
C HIS A 556 22.65 -4.16 10.53
N SER A 557 23.07 -3.85 9.30
CA SER A 557 24.50 -3.92 8.97
C SER A 557 25.23 -2.57 8.92
N THR A 558 24.68 -1.52 8.32
CA THR A 558 25.50 -0.32 7.97
C THR A 558 24.88 1.03 8.28
N GLY A 559 23.62 1.08 8.67
CA GLY A 559 22.98 2.35 8.98
C GLY A 559 23.56 3.00 10.25
N LEU A 560 23.87 4.29 10.21
CA LEU A 560 24.09 5.06 11.43
C LEU A 560 22.77 5.16 12.19
N ILE A 561 22.78 4.85 13.48
CA ILE A 561 21.64 5.08 14.37
C ILE A 561 21.99 6.24 15.30
N ARG A 562 21.24 7.35 15.17
CA ARG A 562 21.53 8.60 15.87
C ARG A 562 20.33 9.08 16.68
N SER A 563 20.56 9.45 17.94
CA SER A 563 19.60 10.21 18.75
C SER A 563 20.11 11.58 19.15
N THR A 564 19.24 12.60 19.05
CA THR A 564 19.63 13.99 19.33
C THR A 564 19.28 14.49 20.73
N THR A 565 18.32 13.90 21.47
CA THR A 565 17.87 14.53 22.74
C THR A 565 18.02 13.75 24.03
N SER A 566 17.96 12.40 24.11
CA SER A 566 18.29 11.64 25.37
C SER A 566 17.96 10.14 25.46
N ASN A 567 17.78 9.37 24.40
CA ASN A 567 16.90 8.19 24.56
C ASN A 567 17.51 6.82 24.26
N SER A 568 16.64 5.81 24.32
CA SER A 568 16.96 4.40 24.21
C SER A 568 17.21 4.02 22.76
N VAL A 569 18.49 3.88 22.41
CA VAL A 569 18.91 3.51 21.07
C VAL A 569 19.60 2.16 21.09
N GLY A 570 19.22 1.26 20.19
CA GLY A 570 19.97 0.02 20.04
C GLY A 570 20.13 -0.46 18.61
N GLY A 571 21.13 -1.32 18.40
CA GLY A 571 21.51 -1.78 17.07
C GLY A 571 20.42 -2.61 16.40
N LEU A 572 19.69 -3.44 17.16
CA LEU A 572 18.51 -4.14 16.67
C LEU A 572 17.22 -3.52 17.21
N PHE A 573 17.16 -3.29 18.52
CA PHE A 573 15.96 -2.81 19.21
C PHE A 573 16.23 -1.46 19.88
N GLY A 574 15.33 -0.50 19.79
CA GLY A 574 15.44 0.71 20.61
C GLY A 574 15.20 0.37 22.09
N ALA A 575 14.03 -0.18 22.40
CA ALA A 575 13.74 -0.77 23.71
C ALA A 575 12.77 -1.95 23.61
N ILE A 576 12.87 -2.85 24.59
CA ILE A 576 11.99 -3.99 24.79
C ILE A 576 11.35 -3.85 26.17
N ARG A 577 10.02 -3.77 26.23
CA ARG A 577 9.26 -3.65 27.47
C ARG A 577 8.21 -4.73 27.60
N ILE A 578 8.28 -5.48 28.69
CA ILE A 578 7.37 -6.55 29.06
C ILE A 578 6.68 -6.17 30.37
N ARG A 579 5.38 -5.85 30.33
CA ARG A 579 4.68 -5.24 31.47
C ARG A 579 3.30 -5.84 31.68
N ASN A 580 2.96 -6.25 32.90
CA ASN A 580 1.61 -6.70 33.27
C ASN A 580 1.02 -7.86 32.44
N ALA A 581 1.79 -8.48 31.53
CA ALA A 581 1.40 -9.61 30.71
C ALA A 581 1.50 -10.93 31.49
N SER A 582 0.64 -11.89 31.15
CA SER A 582 0.71 -13.27 31.63
C SER A 582 0.85 -14.25 30.47
N ASN A 583 1.59 -15.35 30.67
CA ASN A 583 1.87 -16.37 29.66
C ASN A 583 2.46 -15.78 28.37
N LEU A 584 3.55 -15.03 28.52
CA LEU A 584 4.20 -14.36 27.40
C LEU A 584 5.48 -15.09 27.03
N ALA A 585 5.71 -15.27 25.73
CA ALA A 585 6.95 -15.80 25.19
C ALA A 585 7.57 -14.83 24.17
N LEU A 586 8.80 -14.41 24.44
CA LEU A 586 9.66 -13.69 23.49
C LEU A 586 10.90 -14.54 23.20
N ASP A 587 11.16 -14.87 21.94
CA ASP A 587 12.37 -15.56 21.48
C ASP A 587 13.04 -14.74 20.38
N ILE A 588 14.26 -14.28 20.63
CA ILE A 588 15.08 -13.56 19.67
C ILE A 588 16.38 -14.34 19.48
N SER A 589 16.63 -14.81 18.26
CA SER A 589 17.79 -15.65 17.97
C SER A 589 18.52 -15.37 16.66
N ASN A 590 19.77 -15.84 16.56
CA ASN A 590 20.58 -15.83 15.33
C ASN A 590 20.58 -14.46 14.61
N SER A 591 20.70 -13.35 15.34
CA SER A 591 20.52 -12.01 14.78
C SER A 591 21.70 -11.10 15.13
N PHE A 592 22.03 -10.14 14.26
CA PHE A 592 23.23 -9.33 14.45
C PHE A 592 23.07 -7.86 14.04
N ALA A 593 23.80 -6.97 14.71
CA ALA A 593 23.90 -5.55 14.35
C ALA A 593 25.36 -5.09 14.23
N THR A 594 25.68 -4.34 13.19
CA THR A 594 27.03 -3.76 12.98
C THR A 594 27.01 -2.25 12.75
N GLY A 595 25.83 -1.62 12.75
CA GLY A 595 25.68 -0.17 12.65
C GLY A 595 26.27 0.57 13.85
N ASN A 596 26.85 1.74 13.59
CA ASN A 596 27.30 2.66 14.63
C ASN A 596 26.11 3.30 15.33
N ILE A 597 26.23 3.50 16.64
CA ILE A 597 25.21 4.08 17.50
C ILE A 597 25.78 5.35 18.15
N THR A 598 25.05 6.45 18.03
CA THR A 598 25.43 7.71 18.68
C THR A 598 24.23 8.34 19.36
N THR A 599 24.33 8.65 20.65
CA THR A 599 23.30 9.39 21.38
C THR A 599 23.92 10.59 22.09
N ALA A 600 23.17 11.69 22.20
CA ALA A 600 23.65 12.90 22.86
C ALA A 600 23.74 12.75 24.39
N THR A 601 22.74 12.14 25.02
CA THR A 601 22.61 12.08 26.48
C THR A 601 21.94 10.80 26.99
N GLY A 602 21.59 9.86 26.10
CA GLY A 602 20.72 8.72 26.38
C GLY A 602 21.40 7.43 26.77
N GLY A 603 20.60 6.36 26.73
CA GLY A 603 21.04 4.99 26.90
C GLY A 603 21.26 4.33 25.54
N ALA A 604 22.38 3.64 25.34
CA ALA A 604 22.62 2.91 24.09
C ALA A 604 23.07 1.47 24.32
N GLY A 605 22.53 0.54 23.53
CA GLY A 605 22.93 -0.87 23.57
C GLY A 605 23.21 -1.44 22.20
N GLY A 606 24.24 -2.26 22.06
CA GLY A 606 24.56 -2.83 20.74
C GLY A 606 23.42 -3.68 20.15
N ILE A 607 22.68 -4.41 20.99
CA ILE A 607 21.47 -5.13 20.60
C ILE A 607 20.22 -4.33 20.96
N SER A 608 20.08 -3.93 22.22
CA SER A 608 18.92 -3.16 22.72
C SER A 608 19.37 -2.15 23.77
N SER A 609 18.87 -0.91 23.79
CA SER A 609 19.18 -0.03 24.93
C SER A 609 18.63 -0.60 26.24
N GLY A 610 17.36 -1.02 26.24
CA GLY A 610 16.67 -1.44 27.45
C GLY A 610 15.91 -2.74 27.25
N ILE A 611 16.07 -3.66 28.19
CA ILE A 611 15.23 -4.86 28.31
C ILE A 611 14.57 -4.82 29.68
N GLU A 612 13.31 -4.39 29.72
CA GLU A 612 12.57 -4.22 30.96
C GLU A 612 11.47 -5.27 31.07
N CYS A 613 11.53 -6.14 32.06
CA CYS A 613 10.42 -7.01 32.42
C CYS A 613 9.93 -6.69 33.85
N THR A 614 8.73 -6.13 33.92
CA THR A 614 8.15 -5.58 35.17
C THR A 614 6.64 -5.90 35.29
N GLY A 615 6.05 -5.47 36.41
CA GLY A 615 4.60 -5.57 36.64
C GLY A 615 4.13 -6.93 37.17
N THR A 616 2.81 -7.06 37.36
CA THR A 616 2.19 -8.10 38.21
C THR A 616 1.89 -9.43 37.52
N GLY A 617 1.96 -9.52 36.19
CA GLY A 617 1.65 -10.75 35.46
C GLY A 617 2.69 -11.87 35.65
N THR A 618 2.31 -13.11 35.38
CA THR A 618 3.12 -14.32 35.65
C THR A 618 3.53 -15.05 34.37
N ALA A 619 4.57 -15.89 34.45
CA ALA A 619 5.07 -16.67 33.31
C ALA A 619 5.44 -15.80 32.09
N LYS A 620 6.22 -14.73 32.33
CA LYS A 620 6.81 -13.89 31.27
C LYS A 620 8.20 -14.42 30.94
N THR A 621 8.39 -15.04 29.78
CA THR A 621 9.68 -15.56 29.33
C THR A 621 10.23 -14.73 28.18
N ALA A 622 11.50 -14.36 28.28
CA ALA A 622 12.24 -13.71 27.19
C ALA A 622 13.59 -14.41 27.01
N HIS A 623 13.79 -15.02 25.85
CA HIS A 623 15.01 -15.71 25.48
C HIS A 623 15.73 -14.96 24.36
N PHE A 624 17.01 -14.68 24.59
CA PHE A 624 17.90 -14.03 23.66
C PHE A 624 19.06 -14.97 23.41
N SER A 625 19.21 -15.49 22.19
CA SER A 625 20.26 -16.47 21.92
C SER A 625 21.02 -16.19 20.62
N LYS A 626 22.35 -16.38 20.61
CA LYS A 626 23.14 -16.21 19.36
C LYS A 626 22.98 -14.83 18.75
N LEU A 627 23.05 -13.80 19.59
CA LEU A 627 22.99 -12.40 19.17
C LEU A 627 24.37 -11.76 19.13
N TYR A 628 24.59 -10.84 18.18
CA TYR A 628 25.89 -10.20 17.99
C TYR A 628 25.82 -8.70 17.76
N TYR A 629 26.79 -7.98 18.33
CA TYR A 629 27.08 -6.60 17.97
C TYR A 629 28.57 -6.35 17.67
N SER A 630 28.89 -5.46 16.71
CA SER A 630 30.27 -5.01 16.45
C SER A 630 30.47 -3.57 16.01
N GLY A 631 29.46 -2.71 16.16
CA GLY A 631 29.60 -1.30 15.83
C GLY A 631 30.38 -0.51 16.88
N THR A 632 30.47 0.79 16.67
CA THR A 632 30.88 1.76 17.70
C THR A 632 29.66 2.35 18.38
N ILE A 633 29.62 2.33 19.70
CA ILE A 633 28.62 3.03 20.52
C ILE A 633 29.26 4.25 21.17
N THR A 634 28.66 5.43 20.99
CA THR A 634 29.04 6.66 21.70
C THR A 634 27.83 7.24 22.39
N SER A 635 27.78 7.19 23.73
CA SER A 635 26.61 7.62 24.53
C SER A 635 26.95 7.67 26.03
N ASN A 636 26.10 8.28 26.87
CA ASN A 636 26.42 8.43 28.30
C ASN A 636 26.36 7.13 29.10
N ASN A 637 25.27 6.36 28.94
CA ASN A 637 25.10 5.04 29.57
C ASN A 637 25.00 3.99 28.48
N THR A 638 25.92 3.01 28.48
CA THR A 638 26.05 2.14 27.31
C THR A 638 26.49 0.72 27.65
N GLY A 639 25.95 -0.27 26.95
CA GLY A 639 26.51 -1.61 26.97
C GLY A 639 26.66 -2.21 25.58
N GLY A 640 27.68 -3.05 25.41
CA GLY A 640 27.93 -3.73 24.14
C GLY A 640 26.76 -4.59 23.63
N PHE A 641 25.93 -5.10 24.53
CA PHE A 641 24.68 -5.81 24.26
C PHE A 641 23.47 -4.94 24.66
N SER A 642 23.40 -4.53 25.93
CA SER A 642 22.36 -3.62 26.40
C SER A 642 22.84 -2.58 27.40
N ASN A 643 22.22 -1.40 27.40
CA ASN A 643 22.48 -0.43 28.46
C ASN A 643 21.91 -0.96 29.79
N PHE A 644 20.63 -1.31 29.84
CA PHE A 644 20.05 -1.88 31.06
C PHE A 644 19.16 -3.08 30.80
N THR A 645 19.15 -4.02 31.75
CA THR A 645 18.26 -5.18 31.76
C THR A 645 17.70 -5.40 33.16
N VAL A 646 16.37 -5.48 33.30
CA VAL A 646 15.69 -5.65 34.58
C VAL A 646 14.68 -6.80 34.50
N ALA A 647 14.76 -7.73 35.45
CA ALA A 647 13.79 -8.80 35.64
C ALA A 647 13.17 -8.73 37.05
N GLN A 648 11.89 -8.39 37.14
CA GLN A 648 11.13 -8.43 38.40
C GLN A 648 10.42 -9.77 38.62
N ALA A 649 9.69 -9.89 39.74
CA ALA A 649 8.84 -11.04 40.04
C ALA A 649 7.99 -11.50 38.82
N GLY A 650 8.03 -12.80 38.54
CA GLY A 650 7.30 -13.41 37.42
C GLY A 650 7.96 -13.28 36.04
N CYS A 651 9.12 -12.62 35.95
CA CYS A 651 9.96 -12.55 34.76
C CYS A 651 11.03 -13.64 34.74
N ASN A 652 11.28 -14.18 33.55
CA ASN A 652 12.42 -15.03 33.25
C ASN A 652 13.11 -14.55 31.97
N ILE A 653 14.20 -13.80 32.13
CA ILE A 653 15.05 -13.33 31.04
C ILE A 653 16.28 -14.26 30.96
N GLN A 654 16.56 -14.80 29.77
CA GLN A 654 17.73 -15.63 29.51
C GLN A 654 18.51 -15.06 28.32
N ILE A 655 19.79 -14.80 28.52
CA ILE A 655 20.72 -14.41 27.45
C ILE A 655 21.77 -15.51 27.30
N ASP A 656 21.79 -16.16 26.14
CA ASP A 656 22.62 -17.32 25.86
C ASP A 656 23.49 -17.13 24.61
N ASN A 657 24.71 -17.66 24.62
CA ASN A 657 25.57 -17.78 23.42
C ASN A 657 25.65 -16.48 22.62
N SER A 658 25.81 -15.33 23.27
CA SER A 658 25.71 -14.00 22.65
C SER A 658 26.97 -13.18 22.88
N TYR A 659 27.27 -12.28 21.94
CA TYR A 659 28.59 -11.68 21.82
C TYR A 659 28.51 -10.19 21.55
N SER A 660 29.45 -9.43 22.09
CA SER A 660 29.65 -8.04 21.72
C SER A 660 31.12 -7.74 21.46
N THR A 661 31.37 -6.99 20.40
CA THR A 661 32.70 -6.55 19.97
C THR A 661 32.62 -5.09 19.52
N GLY A 662 33.74 -4.49 19.10
CA GLY A 662 33.77 -3.09 18.65
C GLY A 662 34.21 -2.14 19.75
N THR A 663 33.66 -0.93 19.76
CA THR A 663 34.04 0.14 20.71
C THR A 663 32.82 0.67 21.43
N VAL A 664 32.92 0.88 22.74
CA VAL A 664 31.88 1.49 23.56
C VAL A 664 32.50 2.66 24.32
N ASP A 665 32.06 3.86 24.00
CA ASP A 665 32.53 5.14 24.54
C ASP A 665 31.40 5.83 25.31
N GLY A 666 31.61 6.03 26.62
CA GLY A 666 30.60 6.59 27.49
C GLY A 666 31.04 6.85 28.93
N SER A 667 30.14 7.43 29.73
CA SER A 667 30.42 7.73 31.14
C SER A 667 30.25 6.50 32.02
N ASN A 668 29.17 5.74 31.81
CA ASN A 668 28.88 4.48 32.49
C ASN A 668 28.78 3.39 31.42
N THR A 669 29.79 2.54 31.32
CA THR A 669 29.90 1.59 30.22
C THR A 669 30.11 0.17 30.71
N GLY A 670 29.38 -0.79 30.14
CA GLY A 670 29.65 -2.21 30.29
C GLY A 670 30.10 -2.83 28.96
N GLY A 671 31.12 -3.68 28.97
CA GLY A 671 31.52 -4.41 27.76
C GLY A 671 30.43 -5.32 27.21
N PHE A 672 29.49 -5.77 28.04
CA PHE A 672 28.30 -6.50 27.59
C PHE A 672 27.01 -5.80 28.04
N VAL A 673 26.78 -5.60 29.34
CA VAL A 673 25.59 -4.90 29.85
C VAL A 673 26.05 -3.76 30.76
N SER A 674 25.48 -2.55 30.70
CA SER A 674 25.87 -1.52 31.69
C SER A 674 25.31 -1.81 33.08
N TYR A 675 24.02 -2.18 33.16
CA TYR A 675 23.32 -2.48 34.40
C TYR A 675 22.36 -3.66 34.25
N ALA A 676 22.50 -4.67 35.11
CA ALA A 676 21.70 -5.88 35.11
C ALA A 676 21.12 -6.14 36.51
N GLU A 677 19.80 -6.26 36.61
CA GLU A 677 19.11 -6.44 37.89
C GLU A 677 18.05 -7.54 37.84
N ALA A 678 18.05 -8.41 38.85
CA ALA A 678 16.98 -9.33 39.17
C ALA A 678 16.44 -9.06 40.57
N THR A 679 15.15 -8.70 40.69
CA THR A 679 14.50 -8.38 41.97
C THR A 679 13.20 -9.13 42.17
N GLY A 680 12.78 -9.26 43.44
CA GLY A 680 11.47 -9.83 43.78
C GLY A 680 11.26 -11.29 43.34
N GLY A 681 12.33 -12.06 43.13
CA GLY A 681 12.26 -13.42 42.60
C GLY A 681 12.18 -13.51 41.07
N GLY A 682 12.44 -12.40 40.35
CA GLY A 682 12.71 -12.44 38.92
C GLY A 682 13.97 -13.28 38.62
N ILE A 683 13.96 -13.95 37.47
CA ILE A 683 15.09 -14.75 36.99
C ILE A 683 15.74 -13.98 35.84
N TYR A 684 17.03 -13.72 35.97
CA TYR A 684 17.86 -13.24 34.88
C TYR A 684 19.11 -14.11 34.78
N GLY A 685 19.15 -14.96 33.74
CA GLY A 685 20.30 -15.78 33.40
C GLY A 685 21.15 -15.15 32.29
N ILE A 686 22.46 -15.15 32.51
CA ILE A 686 23.47 -14.80 31.52
C ILE A 686 24.39 -15.99 31.42
N ASN A 687 24.46 -16.61 30.25
CA ASN A 687 25.17 -17.86 30.05
C ASN A 687 25.86 -17.89 28.69
N LYS A 688 27.12 -18.33 28.64
CA LYS A 688 27.87 -18.39 27.37
C LYS A 688 27.93 -17.05 26.64
N VAL A 689 28.15 -15.96 27.38
CA VAL A 689 28.32 -14.63 26.77
C VAL A 689 29.77 -14.21 26.71
N TYR A 690 30.09 -13.37 25.73
CA TYR A 690 31.45 -13.00 25.42
C TYR A 690 31.57 -11.54 25.01
N SER A 691 32.57 -10.82 25.53
CA SER A 691 32.85 -9.45 25.10
C SER A 691 34.33 -9.17 24.82
N THR A 692 34.63 -8.60 23.66
CA THR A 692 35.94 -8.02 23.31
C THR A 692 35.87 -6.52 23.04
N VAL A 693 34.80 -5.88 23.51
CA VAL A 693 34.57 -4.46 23.33
C VAL A 693 35.73 -3.64 23.90
N HIS A 694 36.26 -2.70 23.12
CA HIS A 694 37.14 -1.66 23.63
C HIS A 694 36.31 -0.60 24.36
N LEU A 695 36.58 -0.40 25.64
CA LEU A 695 35.84 0.49 26.52
C LEU A 695 36.59 1.80 26.71
N ILE A 696 35.88 2.92 26.51
CA ILE A 696 36.37 4.27 26.70
C ILE A 696 35.44 4.96 27.70
N GLY A 697 35.93 5.32 28.88
CA GLY A 697 35.07 5.94 29.90
C GLY A 697 35.62 5.89 31.33
N PRO A 698 35.21 6.83 32.20
CA PRO A 698 35.64 6.88 33.60
C PRO A 698 35.02 5.79 34.49
N SER A 699 33.83 5.25 34.15
CA SER A 699 33.14 4.20 34.93
C SER A 699 32.94 2.92 34.11
N ALA A 700 33.97 2.53 33.36
CA ALA A 700 33.91 1.33 32.53
C ALA A 700 34.03 0.04 33.35
N THR A 701 33.16 -0.93 33.06
CA THR A 701 33.11 -2.26 33.67
C THR A 701 33.28 -3.34 32.59
N GLY A 702 33.97 -4.43 32.93
CA GLY A 702 34.30 -5.51 32.00
C GLY A 702 33.06 -6.12 31.32
N LEU A 703 32.27 -6.92 32.04
CA LEU A 703 30.97 -7.36 31.55
C LEU A 703 29.85 -6.38 31.87
N GLY A 704 29.81 -5.85 33.10
CA GLY A 704 28.72 -5.00 33.56
C GLY A 704 28.59 -4.90 35.08
N PHE A 705 27.63 -4.09 35.53
CA PHE A 705 27.17 -4.10 36.92
C PHE A 705 26.01 -5.08 37.10
N PHE A 706 26.15 -6.03 38.04
CA PHE A 706 25.16 -7.08 38.28
C PHE A 706 24.58 -7.02 39.71
N SER A 707 23.26 -7.05 39.82
CA SER A 707 22.51 -7.13 41.07
C SER A 707 21.53 -8.31 41.03
N GLY A 708 21.79 -9.36 41.82
CA GLY A 708 20.98 -10.59 41.80
C GLY A 708 21.18 -11.46 40.56
N VAL A 709 22.23 -11.21 39.78
CA VAL A 709 22.58 -11.93 38.54
C VAL A 709 24.00 -12.44 38.64
N THR A 710 24.21 -13.71 38.29
CA THR A 710 25.55 -14.31 38.21
C THR A 710 25.77 -14.83 36.80
N PRO A 711 26.66 -14.21 36.00
CA PRO A 711 27.06 -14.76 34.71
C PRO A 711 27.68 -16.15 34.88
N VAL A 712 27.27 -17.10 34.04
CA VAL A 712 27.77 -18.49 34.02
C VAL A 712 28.50 -18.73 32.72
N ASP A 713 29.68 -19.36 32.76
CA ASP A 713 30.46 -19.69 31.55
C ASP A 713 30.54 -18.47 30.60
N SER A 714 30.95 -17.30 31.11
CA SER A 714 30.83 -16.02 30.39
C SER A 714 32.09 -15.21 30.60
N TYR A 715 32.66 -14.66 29.53
CA TYR A 715 34.05 -14.19 29.50
C TYR A 715 34.20 -12.81 28.84
N TRP A 716 35.22 -12.05 29.21
CA TRP A 716 35.54 -10.78 28.56
C TRP A 716 37.04 -10.48 28.58
N LEU A 717 37.46 -9.61 27.66
CA LEU A 717 38.86 -9.30 27.43
C LEU A 717 39.45 -8.50 28.60
N LYS A 718 40.69 -8.81 28.98
CA LYS A 718 41.39 -8.13 30.07
C LYS A 718 41.79 -6.70 29.74
N ASP A 719 42.30 -6.51 28.54
CA ASP A 719 42.90 -5.26 28.08
C ASP A 719 41.88 -4.38 27.33
N THR A 720 40.69 -4.21 27.89
CA THR A 720 39.61 -3.43 27.24
C THR A 720 39.84 -1.92 27.27
N GLY A 721 40.95 -1.42 27.81
CA GLY A 721 41.26 0.02 27.93
C GLY A 721 40.83 0.66 29.25
N ILE A 722 40.38 -0.13 30.22
CA ILE A 722 39.88 0.36 31.52
C ILE A 722 41.04 0.77 32.44
N ASN A 723 40.87 1.92 33.11
CA ASN A 723 41.81 2.49 34.07
C ASN A 723 41.19 2.58 35.49
N SER A 724 40.61 1.51 36.05
CA SER A 724 40.20 1.50 37.49
C SER A 724 39.65 0.17 38.02
N GLY A 725 40.25 -0.34 39.11
CA GLY A 725 39.62 -0.73 40.39
C GLY A 725 38.45 -1.74 40.49
N SER A 726 37.85 -2.19 39.39
CA SER A 726 36.79 -3.21 39.40
C SER A 726 37.40 -4.57 39.75
N THR A 727 36.87 -5.19 40.79
CA THR A 727 37.32 -6.46 41.40
C THR A 727 37.56 -7.56 40.37
N ASP A 728 38.65 -8.32 40.54
CA ASP A 728 38.93 -9.62 39.92
C ASP A 728 37.68 -10.53 39.99
N ASP A 729 36.83 -10.52 38.98
CA ASP A 729 35.93 -11.61 38.67
C ASP A 729 36.70 -12.58 37.77
N GLY A 730 36.82 -13.84 38.23
CA GLY A 730 37.70 -14.87 37.66
C GLY A 730 37.41 -15.32 36.22
N ASN A 731 36.63 -14.54 35.49
CA ASN A 731 36.19 -14.75 34.12
C ASN A 731 36.80 -13.71 33.13
N GLN A 732 37.69 -12.82 33.61
CA GLN A 732 38.50 -11.94 32.77
C GLN A 732 39.68 -12.71 32.17
N HIS A 733 39.87 -12.63 30.85
CA HIS A 733 40.94 -13.36 30.16
C HIS A 733 41.68 -12.48 29.13
N ASP A 734 42.96 -12.80 28.89
CA ASP A 734 43.75 -12.12 27.86
C ASP A 734 43.29 -12.49 26.44
N ALA A 735 43.82 -11.79 25.44
CA ALA A 735 43.48 -12.04 24.04
C ALA A 735 43.80 -13.48 23.61
N VAL A 736 44.91 -14.06 24.07
CA VAL A 736 45.37 -15.40 23.65
C VAL A 736 44.40 -16.47 24.14
N TRP A 737 44.00 -16.39 25.40
CA TRP A 737 42.98 -17.27 25.97
C TRP A 737 41.65 -17.07 25.25
N MET A 738 41.27 -15.80 24.99
CA MET A 738 40.00 -15.45 24.35
C MET A 738 39.91 -15.84 22.86
N GLN A 739 41.05 -16.12 22.22
CA GLN A 739 41.16 -16.57 20.83
C GLN A 739 41.27 -18.10 20.71
N ASN A 740 41.49 -18.81 21.82
CA ASN A 740 41.67 -20.25 21.82
C ASN A 740 40.30 -20.95 21.88
N SER A 741 39.83 -21.46 20.73
CA SER A 741 38.55 -22.15 20.61
C SER A 741 38.38 -23.35 21.55
N ALA A 742 39.47 -23.97 22.01
CA ALA A 742 39.43 -25.08 22.96
C ALA A 742 38.88 -24.67 24.34
N ASN A 743 38.93 -23.38 24.68
CA ASN A 743 38.41 -22.86 25.95
C ASN A 743 36.88 -22.78 26.00
N TYR A 744 36.21 -22.93 24.86
CA TYR A 744 34.76 -22.78 24.75
C TYR A 744 34.06 -24.12 24.48
N SER A 745 34.45 -25.17 25.22
CA SER A 745 33.88 -26.50 25.05
C SER A 745 32.35 -26.48 25.21
N GLY A 746 31.61 -26.94 24.20
CA GLY A 746 30.14 -26.95 24.20
C GLY A 746 29.49 -25.61 23.85
N TRP A 747 30.25 -24.60 23.43
CA TRP A 747 29.73 -23.44 22.73
C TRP A 747 29.56 -23.76 21.24
N VAL A 748 28.54 -23.21 20.61
CA VAL A 748 28.24 -23.48 19.19
C VAL A 748 28.81 -22.35 18.33
N PHE A 749 30.03 -22.54 17.83
CA PHE A 749 30.63 -21.77 16.73
C PHE A 749 30.61 -22.64 15.47
N SER A 750 29.48 -22.74 14.78
CA SER A 750 29.36 -23.64 13.62
C SER A 750 29.73 -22.92 12.31
N PRO A 751 30.45 -23.56 11.37
CA PRO A 751 30.91 -22.96 10.11
C PRO A 751 29.97 -23.22 8.89
N VAL A 752 28.70 -23.57 9.11
CA VAL A 752 27.75 -23.85 8.00
C VAL A 752 27.09 -22.53 7.57
N MET A 753 26.87 -22.30 6.27
CA MET A 753 26.07 -21.15 5.78
C MET A 753 24.79 -20.99 6.63
N GLY A 754 24.67 -19.87 7.35
CA GLY A 754 23.60 -19.63 8.31
C GLY A 754 23.98 -19.78 9.79
N ALA A 755 25.24 -20.10 10.10
CA ALA A 755 25.79 -20.02 11.45
C ALA A 755 26.77 -18.84 11.55
N PRO A 756 26.65 -17.97 12.59
CA PRO A 756 27.27 -16.66 12.57
C PRO A 756 28.79 -16.63 12.85
N TRP A 757 29.53 -17.75 12.92
CA TRP A 757 30.93 -17.71 13.38
C TRP A 757 31.88 -18.70 12.71
N ILE A 758 33.09 -18.22 12.41
CA ILE A 758 34.31 -19.03 12.35
C ILE A 758 35.28 -18.47 13.41
N ILE A 759 35.86 -19.33 14.25
CA ILE A 759 37.08 -18.99 14.99
C ILE A 759 38.25 -19.51 14.16
N ALA A 760 38.94 -18.61 13.46
CA ALA A 760 40.24 -18.94 12.87
C ALA A 760 41.31 -18.96 13.97
N PRO A 761 42.30 -19.87 13.93
CA PRO A 761 43.40 -19.85 14.89
C PRO A 761 44.08 -18.48 14.97
N GLY A 762 44.13 -17.88 16.16
CA GLY A 762 44.73 -16.56 16.40
C GLY A 762 43.84 -15.36 16.05
N ALA A 763 42.58 -15.57 15.66
CA ALA A 763 41.58 -14.52 15.51
C ALA A 763 40.58 -14.60 16.67
N PHE A 764 40.04 -13.44 17.06
CA PHE A 764 38.82 -13.44 17.88
C PHE A 764 37.69 -14.09 17.07
N PRO A 765 36.64 -14.61 17.72
CA PRO A 765 35.42 -14.96 17.00
C PRO A 765 35.01 -13.76 16.14
N THR A 766 34.84 -13.97 14.83
CA THR A 766 34.35 -12.96 13.88
C THR A 766 33.18 -13.53 13.07
N LEU A 767 32.25 -12.65 12.69
CA LEU A 767 31.18 -13.01 11.75
C LEU A 767 31.75 -13.41 10.38
N GLN A 768 31.09 -14.37 9.74
CA GLN A 768 31.44 -14.88 8.41
C GLN A 768 30.96 -13.96 7.28
#